data_AF-A0A0V1BUH1-F1
#
_entry.id   AF-A0A0V1BUH1-F1
#
_cell.length_a   1.000
_cell.length_b   1.000
_cell.length_c   1.000
_cell.angle_alpha   90.00
_cell.angle_beta   90.00
_cell.angle_gamma   90.00
#
_symmetry.space_group_name_H-M   'P 1'
#
loop_
_entity.id
_entity.type
_entity.pdbx_description
1 polymer ?
#
loop_
_entity_poly.entity_id
_entity_poly.type
_entity_poly.pdbx_seq_one_letter_code
_entity_poly.pdbx_strand_id
1 'polypeptide(L)'
;MSSSSSCNEPLSRAGSLVNPTGLLSQSHLGETGRCRPAVLLPLFPGSIVAFKRRVKCTVFINKYEQGPPPIRHRKFPELITTLAAHCQQPYYRNPFPIFKYQSVYVVLRRLMHTKLPVSVHHKVKRPKVYLDNDACDRNLDISKIRNIGLVAHIDAGKTTTTERMLYMSGNISEPGLVDAGTTTTDYMVQERERGITIASAIVSIYWAFYRLNLIDTPGHVDFTLEVERSLRVVDGALVILDGSEGVEAQTLTVWHQAEKFQIPSMVYINKLDKSNANLQFCLDSIRKLMKVEPLLINTPVFDLSGHLTGVTDLVRMMHYYWPEENGLRYDEKACCLEELNSFELKHRENLLSKLADLDDHFAEMLLSDKEPSLNSADVERSLRQATIRRRVIPVLCGSSFRNRGIQPLLNAICQYLPSPLDCIPAVLQFYNGRLCCIAFKIVHDHYLGPLTYIRLYGGSLSKNSKVFNINRNCIESVTKIFIPHGDVMHEAEFASQGQIVVLPGLKSTIIGDTIVDSHHTAEHAKKLFEAQNVDSLERRDDQHPILAGIDVPEPVFYCTVEPSAVSEQNKLDLALTKLAREDPSIRTRIDSDSQQTILEAMGELHVEIIKDRLKRDYGLDVFLGPLQVNYRETVTVPMTCAKRIHHFVGSTDRSVAVELKVEPAPGAGPLKKVRWIHEQGEKALEDCYPQFILNSVIDGCFNACSHGPLLNSLVVDVDIVVQKLEVDRGVPVAAIAACTSQCLLEAMAGANSILLEPVSELKISIPSNFGHDVLRDLNHRRAKVLDLNLDVENGVKCIHAKVPLQELQGYATCLRTLTSGMGQFHMIGVAYEPMTRDQSDIVLRRLTANRGSCRVAGWRRSLRARLLCIMCPTCSLSRCSI
;
A
#
# COMPACT_ATOMS: atom_id res chain seq x y z
N MET A 1 8.14 -53.09 -33.04
CA MET A 1 8.67 -54.46 -33.24
C MET A 1 9.18 -54.98 -31.90
N SER A 2 9.12 -56.30 -31.68
CA SER A 2 9.92 -57.14 -30.74
C SER A 2 10.55 -56.54 -29.45
N SER A 3 10.49 -57.17 -28.26
CA SER A 3 9.82 -58.43 -27.84
C SER A 3 10.00 -58.71 -26.33
N SER A 4 8.98 -59.30 -25.67
CA SER A 4 8.98 -60.35 -24.60
C SER A 4 10.24 -60.69 -23.75
N SER A 5 10.18 -61.20 -22.50
CA SER A 5 9.11 -61.43 -21.48
C SER A 5 9.62 -62.24 -20.26
N SER A 6 9.07 -62.03 -19.04
CA SER A 6 8.80 -63.02 -17.95
C SER A 6 8.38 -62.27 -16.66
N CYS A 7 7.24 -62.50 -15.99
CA CYS A 7 6.72 -63.68 -15.26
C CYS A 7 7.39 -63.89 -13.87
N ASN A 8 6.69 -64.17 -12.75
CA ASN A 8 5.25 -64.36 -12.45
C ASN A 8 5.01 -64.17 -10.91
N GLU A 9 3.98 -63.46 -10.42
CA GLU A 9 2.73 -63.97 -9.78
C GLU A 9 2.83 -64.54 -8.32
N PRO A 10 1.73 -64.90 -7.60
CA PRO A 10 0.37 -64.32 -7.51
C PRO A 10 -0.09 -64.09 -6.02
N LEU A 11 -1.18 -63.36 -5.67
CA LEU A 11 -2.55 -63.83 -5.33
C LEU A 11 -3.24 -62.75 -4.43
N SER A 12 -4.53 -62.79 -4.08
CA SER A 12 -5.75 -62.60 -4.89
C SER A 12 -7.01 -62.56 -4.00
N ARG A 13 -7.95 -61.61 -4.24
CA ARG A 13 -9.38 -61.64 -3.80
C ARG A 13 -9.65 -61.68 -2.26
N ALA A 14 -10.88 -61.56 -1.74
CA ALA A 14 -12.03 -60.66 -2.01
C ALA A 14 -13.13 -60.86 -0.94
N GLY A 15 -14.01 -59.86 -0.70
CA GLY A 15 -15.40 -60.12 -0.28
C GLY A 15 -15.87 -59.74 1.15
N SER A 16 -16.97 -58.98 1.19
CA SER A 16 -18.15 -59.10 2.08
C SER A 16 -18.06 -59.18 3.62
N LEU A 17 -18.46 -58.07 4.27
CA LEU A 17 -19.64 -57.89 5.16
C LEU A 17 -19.82 -58.66 6.50
N VAL A 18 -20.60 -57.99 7.37
CA VAL A 18 -21.35 -58.45 8.58
C VAL A 18 -20.63 -58.32 9.95
N ASN A 19 -21.25 -57.53 10.85
CA ASN A 19 -20.94 -57.42 12.28
C ASN A 19 -21.55 -58.57 13.08
N PRO A 20 -21.04 -58.84 14.30
CA PRO A 20 -21.91 -59.15 15.43
C PRO A 20 -21.68 -58.28 16.68
N THR A 21 -22.69 -58.21 17.53
CA THR A 21 -22.77 -57.43 18.79
C THR A 21 -22.55 -58.32 20.03
N GLY A 22 -22.01 -57.81 21.15
CA GLY A 22 -22.14 -58.53 22.43
C GLY A 22 -21.40 -58.02 23.69
N LEU A 23 -22.09 -57.19 24.49
CA LEU A 23 -22.27 -57.32 25.96
C LEU A 23 -21.11 -57.17 27.01
N LEU A 24 -21.42 -56.37 28.06
CA LEU A 24 -20.99 -56.45 29.49
C LEU A 24 -19.52 -56.05 29.85
N SER A 25 -19.19 -55.50 31.03
CA SER A 25 -19.98 -55.00 32.19
C SER A 25 -19.16 -54.16 33.20
N GLN A 26 -19.82 -53.21 33.90
CA GLN A 26 -19.48 -52.69 35.27
C GLN A 26 -18.15 -51.89 35.47
N SER A 27 -17.96 -50.97 36.43
CA SER A 27 -18.88 -50.29 37.40
C SER A 27 -18.19 -49.11 38.14
N HIS A 28 -18.96 -48.07 38.54
CA HIS A 28 -18.67 -47.03 39.58
C HIS A 28 -17.44 -46.10 39.35
N LEU A 29 -17.35 -44.83 39.77
CA LEU A 29 -18.21 -43.77 40.38
C LEU A 29 -17.51 -42.40 40.09
N GLY A 30 -18.10 -41.19 40.19
CA GLY A 30 -19.46 -40.75 40.49
C GLY A 30 -19.53 -39.22 40.78
N GLU A 31 -20.74 -38.64 40.74
CA GLU A 31 -21.16 -37.33 41.34
C GLU A 31 -20.56 -35.98 40.80
N THR A 32 -21.29 -34.85 40.68
CA THR A 32 -22.73 -34.50 40.93
C THR A 32 -23.31 -33.51 39.89
N GLY A 33 -24.62 -33.66 39.56
CA GLY A 33 -25.63 -32.58 39.39
C GLY A 33 -25.61 -31.63 38.16
N ARG A 34 -26.75 -31.13 37.62
CA ARG A 34 -28.19 -31.40 37.89
C ARG A 34 -29.09 -30.98 36.68
N CYS A 35 -30.18 -31.73 36.48
CA CYS A 35 -31.48 -31.37 35.84
C CYS A 35 -31.62 -31.04 34.32
N ARG A 36 -32.55 -31.76 33.66
CA ARG A 36 -33.38 -31.33 32.49
C ARG A 36 -34.83 -31.01 32.98
N PRO A 37 -35.82 -30.62 32.15
CA PRO A 37 -36.50 -31.44 31.10
C PRO A 37 -36.38 -30.81 29.68
N ALA A 38 -36.51 -31.48 28.51
CA ALA A 38 -37.61 -32.29 27.93
C ALA A 38 -38.91 -31.46 27.67
N VAL A 39 -39.60 -31.56 26.52
CA VAL A 39 -40.52 -32.65 26.13
C VAL A 39 -41.09 -32.46 24.68
N LEU A 40 -41.39 -33.58 23.98
CA LEU A 40 -42.28 -33.82 22.81
C LEU A 40 -42.12 -33.13 21.42
N LEU A 41 -41.97 -34.01 20.41
CA LEU A 41 -42.50 -33.96 19.02
C LEU A 41 -44.03 -34.27 19.03
N PRO A 42 -44.86 -33.99 17.99
CA PRO A 42 -44.98 -34.92 16.83
C PRO A 42 -45.63 -34.42 15.50
N LEU A 43 -45.79 -35.38 14.57
CA LEU A 43 -46.75 -35.50 13.43
C LEU A 43 -46.45 -34.91 12.02
N PHE A 44 -46.40 -35.86 11.07
CA PHE A 44 -46.62 -35.79 9.60
C PHE A 44 -48.16 -35.86 9.29
N PRO A 45 -48.69 -35.92 8.03
CA PRO A 45 -48.04 -36.05 6.70
C PRO A 45 -48.57 -35.18 5.52
N GLY A 46 -47.70 -35.01 4.51
CA GLY A 46 -47.94 -35.29 3.07
C GLY A 46 -49.09 -34.66 2.25
N SER A 47 -48.78 -34.18 1.03
CA SER A 47 -49.41 -34.66 -0.24
C SER A 47 -48.83 -34.05 -1.52
N ILE A 48 -48.64 -34.92 -2.51
CA ILE A 48 -48.11 -34.73 -3.86
C ILE A 48 -49.11 -33.93 -4.74
N VAL A 49 -48.60 -33.09 -5.66
CA VAL A 49 -48.95 -33.01 -7.12
C VAL A 49 -48.37 -31.72 -7.74
N ALA A 50 -47.84 -31.82 -8.97
CA ALA A 50 -47.33 -30.69 -9.75
C ALA A 50 -48.19 -30.41 -10.98
N PHE A 51 -48.27 -29.15 -11.46
CA PHE A 51 -48.74 -28.86 -12.83
C PHE A 51 -48.04 -27.67 -13.51
N LYS A 52 -48.26 -27.56 -14.83
CA LYS A 52 -47.43 -26.80 -15.79
C LYS A 52 -47.88 -25.34 -16.01
N ARG A 53 -46.89 -24.51 -16.39
CA ARG A 53 -46.94 -23.32 -17.29
C ARG A 53 -48.33 -22.80 -17.71
N ARG A 54 -48.53 -21.47 -17.61
CA ARG A 54 -48.64 -20.59 -18.81
C ARG A 54 -48.53 -19.10 -18.51
N VAL A 55 -48.11 -18.35 -19.52
CA VAL A 55 -48.06 -16.88 -19.57
C VAL A 55 -49.45 -16.32 -19.90
N LYS A 56 -49.80 -15.15 -19.34
CA LYS A 56 -50.77 -14.23 -19.93
C LYS A 56 -50.25 -12.79 -19.83
N CYS A 57 -50.24 -12.10 -20.96
CA CYS A 57 -50.26 -10.63 -21.01
C CYS A 57 -51.73 -10.18 -20.96
N THR A 58 -52.00 -9.00 -20.40
CA THR A 58 -53.33 -8.40 -20.45
C THR A 58 -53.20 -6.89 -20.67
N VAL A 59 -53.85 -6.38 -21.70
CA VAL A 59 -54.02 -4.93 -21.98
C VAL A 59 -55.44 -4.55 -21.55
N PHE A 60 -55.62 -3.36 -20.98
CA PHE A 60 -56.94 -2.77 -20.74
C PHE A 60 -56.94 -1.27 -21.07
N ILE A 61 -58.08 -0.77 -21.56
CA ILE A 61 -58.30 0.62 -21.99
C ILE A 61 -59.63 1.13 -21.43
N ASN A 62 -59.61 2.39 -20.97
CA ASN A 62 -60.64 3.30 -20.46
C ASN A 62 -62.15 3.03 -20.68
N LYS A 63 -62.93 3.42 -19.67
CA LYS A 63 -64.04 4.42 -19.67
C LYS A 63 -64.06 5.09 -18.27
N TYR A 64 -64.06 6.42 -18.13
CA TYR A 64 -65.23 7.35 -18.11
C TYR A 64 -66.38 6.88 -17.19
N GLU A 65 -67.01 7.71 -16.35
CA GLU A 65 -67.37 9.16 -16.42
C GLU A 65 -67.40 9.76 -14.96
N GLN A 66 -67.78 10.98 -14.49
CA GLN A 66 -68.59 12.15 -14.92
C GLN A 66 -68.10 13.50 -14.30
N GLY A 67 -68.80 14.62 -14.59
CA GLY A 67 -68.77 15.97 -13.98
C GLY A 67 -69.89 16.84 -14.64
N PRO A 68 -70.00 18.19 -14.52
CA PRO A 68 -69.42 19.21 -13.62
C PRO A 68 -70.54 20.01 -12.86
N PRO A 69 -70.36 21.27 -12.37
CA PRO A 69 -70.53 22.49 -13.20
C PRO A 69 -69.60 23.71 -12.87
N PRO A 70 -69.59 24.82 -13.66
CA PRO A 70 -68.50 25.83 -13.66
C PRO A 70 -68.89 27.30 -13.35
N ILE A 71 -67.93 28.18 -12.98
CA ILE A 71 -68.12 29.65 -12.85
C ILE A 71 -66.94 30.52 -13.41
N ARG A 72 -67.19 31.17 -14.56
CA ARG A 72 -66.82 32.54 -15.05
C ARG A 72 -65.38 33.10 -15.02
N HIS A 73 -64.98 33.67 -16.17
CA HIS A 73 -63.88 34.67 -16.35
C HIS A 73 -64.19 36.08 -15.80
N ARG A 74 -63.14 36.86 -15.47
CA ARG A 74 -63.08 38.35 -15.52
C ARG A 74 -61.70 38.83 -16.08
N LYS A 75 -61.44 40.16 -16.14
CA LYS A 75 -60.52 40.83 -17.09
C LYS A 75 -59.24 41.47 -16.47
N PHE A 76 -58.26 41.72 -17.35
CA PHE A 76 -57.14 42.70 -17.37
C PHE A 76 -57.38 44.10 -16.72
N PRO A 77 -56.37 45.01 -16.54
CA PRO A 77 -54.88 44.88 -16.48
C PRO A 77 -54.25 45.73 -15.32
N GLU A 78 -53.09 46.38 -15.56
CA GLU A 78 -52.31 47.35 -14.72
C GLU A 78 -51.33 46.73 -13.68
N LEU A 79 -50.15 47.30 -13.36
CA LEU A 79 -49.56 48.63 -13.64
C LEU A 79 -48.06 48.53 -14.01
N ILE A 80 -47.49 49.58 -14.63
CA ILE A 80 -46.04 49.78 -14.88
C ILE A 80 -45.54 50.99 -14.06
N THR A 81 -44.21 51.12 -13.92
CA THR A 81 -43.46 52.27 -13.36
C THR A 81 -43.59 52.59 -11.87
N THR A 82 -42.49 52.41 -11.13
CA THR A 82 -42.03 53.34 -10.09
C THR A 82 -40.51 53.18 -9.87
N LEU A 83 -39.90 54.11 -9.12
CA LEU A 83 -38.50 54.10 -8.65
C LEU A 83 -37.40 54.20 -9.73
N ALA A 84 -37.36 55.36 -10.39
CA ALA A 84 -36.13 55.91 -10.97
C ALA A 84 -36.04 57.43 -10.72
N ALA A 85 -35.75 57.84 -9.48
CA ALA A 85 -35.29 59.20 -9.14
C ALA A 85 -34.91 59.33 -7.65
N HIS A 86 -33.62 59.50 -7.34
CA HIS A 86 -33.12 60.40 -6.28
C HIS A 86 -31.61 60.65 -6.44
N CYS A 87 -31.17 61.84 -6.02
CA CYS A 87 -29.80 62.41 -6.05
C CYS A 87 -29.35 63.07 -7.38
N GLN A 88 -29.18 64.39 -7.33
CA GLN A 88 -28.64 65.23 -8.40
C GLN A 88 -27.27 65.82 -8.01
N GLN A 89 -26.25 65.62 -8.86
CA GLN A 89 -25.18 66.59 -9.20
C GLN A 89 -24.25 67.13 -8.07
N PRO A 90 -23.14 67.83 -8.43
CA PRO A 90 -22.15 67.52 -9.46
C PRO A 90 -20.68 67.66 -8.95
N TYR A 91 -19.68 67.24 -9.75
CA TYR A 91 -18.50 68.08 -10.09
C TYR A 91 -17.62 67.43 -11.20
N TYR A 92 -16.66 68.19 -11.73
CA TYR A 92 -15.96 68.01 -13.01
C TYR A 92 -14.68 67.14 -12.95
N ARG A 93 -14.52 66.14 -13.85
CA ARG A 93 -13.64 66.16 -15.06
C ARG A 93 -13.53 64.79 -15.76
N ASN A 94 -13.23 64.82 -17.05
CA ASN A 94 -12.97 63.68 -17.98
C ASN A 94 -11.43 63.64 -18.29
N PRO A 95 -10.83 62.64 -19.01
CA PRO A 95 -11.42 61.84 -20.10
C PRO A 95 -10.97 60.35 -20.31
N PHE A 96 -11.67 59.66 -21.24
CA PHE A 96 -11.28 58.45 -22.02
C PHE A 96 -11.20 57.07 -21.31
N PRO A 97 -11.39 55.93 -22.02
CA PRO A 97 -12.67 55.59 -22.65
C PRO A 97 -13.12 54.12 -22.39
N ILE A 98 -14.40 53.93 -22.05
CA ILE A 98 -15.02 52.59 -21.91
C ILE A 98 -15.87 52.30 -23.15
N PHE A 99 -15.72 51.11 -23.76
CA PHE A 99 -16.55 50.65 -24.87
C PHE A 99 -17.19 49.28 -24.63
N LYS A 100 -18.53 49.24 -24.72
CA LYS A 100 -19.39 48.06 -24.98
C LYS A 100 -19.35 46.88 -23.99
N TYR A 101 -20.01 47.05 -22.84
CA TYR A 101 -20.90 46.01 -22.34
C TYR A 101 -22.28 46.16 -23.02
N GLN A 102 -22.59 45.33 -24.02
CA GLN A 102 -23.94 45.29 -24.60
C GLN A 102 -24.36 43.94 -25.23
N SER A 103 -23.47 42.94 -25.29
CA SER A 103 -23.73 41.65 -25.96
C SER A 103 -24.56 40.66 -25.12
N VAL A 104 -24.52 40.77 -23.80
CA VAL A 104 -24.98 39.72 -22.86
C VAL A 104 -26.50 39.53 -22.86
N TYR A 105 -27.28 40.58 -23.11
CA TYR A 105 -28.73 40.57 -22.89
C TYR A 105 -29.59 39.90 -23.97
N VAL A 106 -29.00 39.43 -25.08
CA VAL A 106 -29.73 38.83 -26.21
C VAL A 106 -29.77 37.30 -26.14
N VAL A 107 -28.77 36.67 -25.51
CA VAL A 107 -28.62 35.20 -25.46
C VAL A 107 -29.74 34.54 -24.65
N LEU A 108 -30.13 35.15 -23.52
CA LEU A 108 -31.08 34.61 -22.53
C LEU A 108 -32.55 34.51 -23.01
N ARG A 109 -32.86 34.79 -24.27
CA ARG A 109 -34.26 34.83 -24.77
C ARG A 109 -34.63 33.83 -25.88
N ARG A 110 -33.76 32.85 -26.18
CA ARG A 110 -34.00 31.82 -27.22
C ARG A 110 -34.08 30.37 -26.75
N LEU A 111 -33.70 30.04 -25.51
CA LEU A 111 -33.65 28.66 -24.99
C LEU A 111 -35.02 28.04 -24.60
N MET A 112 -36.12 28.75 -24.83
CA MET A 112 -37.44 28.52 -24.20
C MET A 112 -38.25 27.28 -24.67
N HIS A 113 -37.73 26.39 -25.53
CA HIS A 113 -38.50 25.25 -26.07
C HIS A 113 -37.72 23.93 -26.24
N THR A 114 -37.49 23.22 -25.14
CA THR A 114 -37.27 21.75 -25.13
C THR A 114 -38.37 21.05 -24.31
N LYS A 115 -38.58 19.76 -24.54
CA LYS A 115 -39.76 19.03 -24.02
C LYS A 115 -39.55 18.56 -22.58
N LEU A 116 -40.66 18.51 -21.82
CA LEU A 116 -40.74 18.00 -20.44
C LEU A 116 -39.91 16.71 -20.24
N PRO A 117 -38.99 16.65 -19.26
CA PRO A 117 -38.26 15.43 -18.95
C PRO A 117 -39.19 14.40 -18.29
N VAL A 118 -39.07 13.14 -18.71
CA VAL A 118 -39.70 12.01 -18.03
C VAL A 118 -38.78 11.57 -16.90
N SER A 119 -39.27 11.55 -15.66
CA SER A 119 -38.56 10.93 -14.53
C SER A 119 -38.53 9.41 -14.73
N VAL A 120 -37.33 8.84 -14.82
CA VAL A 120 -37.14 7.39 -15.04
C VAL A 120 -36.62 6.76 -13.75
N HIS A 121 -37.49 6.01 -13.08
CA HIS A 121 -37.14 5.24 -11.88
C HIS A 121 -36.18 4.10 -12.24
N HIS A 122 -34.87 4.38 -12.23
CA HIS A 122 -33.84 3.39 -12.46
C HIS A 122 -33.69 2.46 -11.25
N LYS A 123 -34.57 1.46 -11.21
CA LYS A 123 -34.37 0.28 -10.37
C LYS A 123 -33.08 -0.41 -10.83
N VAL A 124 -31.97 -0.13 -10.13
CA VAL A 124 -30.73 -0.90 -10.26
C VAL A 124 -31.08 -2.35 -9.96
N LYS A 125 -31.25 -3.12 -11.03
CA LYS A 125 -31.18 -4.57 -10.93
C LYS A 125 -29.73 -4.84 -10.53
N ARG A 126 -29.49 -5.23 -9.27
CA ARG A 126 -28.26 -5.97 -8.90
C ARG A 126 -27.96 -6.91 -10.07
N PRO A 127 -26.81 -6.78 -10.77
CA PRO A 127 -26.65 -7.38 -12.09
C PRO A 127 -26.95 -8.88 -12.01
N LYS A 128 -28.10 -9.29 -12.57
CA LYS A 128 -28.63 -10.65 -12.38
C LYS A 128 -27.98 -11.63 -13.38
N VAL A 129 -26.72 -11.37 -13.69
CA VAL A 129 -25.95 -11.85 -14.82
C VAL A 129 -24.53 -12.06 -14.30
N TYR A 130 -23.94 -13.22 -14.57
CA TYR A 130 -22.63 -13.64 -14.06
C TYR A 130 -22.58 -13.85 -12.52
N LEU A 131 -23.36 -14.82 -12.04
CA LEU A 131 -22.85 -15.72 -10.99
C LEU A 131 -21.99 -16.86 -11.58
N ASP A 132 -22.11 -17.11 -12.89
CA ASP A 132 -21.11 -17.86 -13.68
C ASP A 132 -19.89 -16.94 -13.96
N ASN A 133 -19.09 -16.65 -12.93
CA ASN A 133 -17.83 -15.90 -13.07
C ASN A 133 -16.90 -16.55 -14.12
N ASP A 134 -16.87 -17.88 -14.13
CA ASP A 134 -16.12 -18.72 -15.06
C ASP A 134 -16.47 -18.48 -16.55
N ALA A 135 -17.59 -17.81 -16.86
CA ALA A 135 -18.01 -17.51 -18.22
C ALA A 135 -17.56 -16.11 -18.70
N CYS A 136 -17.49 -15.11 -17.82
CA CYS A 136 -17.07 -13.75 -18.21
C CYS A 136 -15.54 -13.62 -18.30
N ASP A 137 -14.78 -14.27 -17.41
CA ASP A 137 -13.31 -14.14 -17.41
C ASP A 137 -12.60 -14.79 -18.61
N ARG A 138 -13.24 -15.75 -19.28
CA ARG A 138 -12.67 -16.43 -20.47
C ARG A 138 -12.60 -15.56 -21.74
N ASN A 139 -13.26 -14.40 -21.77
CA ASN A 139 -13.29 -13.49 -22.93
C ASN A 139 -13.45 -12.02 -22.51
N LEU A 140 -12.88 -11.63 -21.36
CA LEU A 140 -12.98 -10.26 -20.90
C LEU A 140 -11.99 -9.36 -21.65
N ASP A 141 -12.52 -8.36 -22.35
CA ASP A 141 -11.75 -7.35 -23.07
C ASP A 141 -10.89 -6.52 -22.10
N ILE A 142 -9.59 -6.39 -22.40
CA ILE A 142 -8.61 -5.64 -21.60
C ILE A 142 -9.05 -4.17 -21.45
N SER A 143 -9.72 -3.59 -22.46
CA SER A 143 -10.26 -2.22 -22.39
C SER A 143 -11.28 -2.02 -21.27
N LYS A 144 -11.87 -3.12 -20.75
CA LYS A 144 -12.89 -3.16 -19.70
C LYS A 144 -12.35 -3.59 -18.32
N ILE A 145 -11.04 -3.81 -18.18
CA ILE A 145 -10.42 -3.99 -16.87
C ILE A 145 -10.01 -2.61 -16.33
N ARG A 146 -10.17 -2.41 -15.02
CA ARG A 146 -9.52 -1.33 -14.25
C ARG A 146 -8.79 -1.98 -13.07
N ASN A 147 -7.53 -1.61 -12.86
CA ASN A 147 -6.77 -2.03 -11.67
C ASN A 147 -6.50 -0.74 -10.87
N ILE A 148 -7.03 -0.64 -9.66
CA ILE A 148 -7.22 0.64 -8.96
C ILE A 148 -6.68 0.56 -7.54
N GLY A 149 -5.76 1.46 -7.19
CA GLY A 149 -5.31 1.63 -5.81
C GLY A 149 -6.26 2.53 -5.04
N LEU A 150 -6.78 2.09 -3.90
CA LEU A 150 -7.53 2.92 -2.98
C LEU A 150 -6.57 3.54 -1.95
N VAL A 151 -6.52 4.86 -1.92
CA VAL A 151 -5.60 5.68 -1.12
C VAL A 151 -6.42 6.59 -0.22
N ALA A 152 -6.06 6.69 1.06
CA ALA A 152 -6.69 7.63 1.98
C ALA A 152 -5.81 7.88 3.22
N HIS A 153 -6.10 8.97 3.92
CA HIS A 153 -5.71 9.14 5.31
C HIS A 153 -6.43 8.13 6.21
N ILE A 154 -5.90 7.90 7.42
CA ILE A 154 -6.59 7.12 8.46
C ILE A 154 -7.99 7.69 8.71
N ASP A 155 -8.96 6.82 9.02
CA ASP A 155 -10.38 7.15 9.26
C ASP A 155 -11.14 7.85 8.12
N ALA A 156 -10.53 8.32 7.02
CA ALA A 156 -11.21 9.00 5.90
C ALA A 156 -12.29 8.14 5.17
N GLY A 157 -12.47 6.88 5.60
CA GLY A 157 -13.57 6.01 5.20
C GLY A 157 -13.27 5.14 3.98
N LYS A 158 -11.99 4.91 3.70
CA LYS A 158 -11.45 4.02 2.66
C LYS A 158 -12.14 2.65 2.65
N THR A 159 -11.92 1.86 3.70
CA THR A 159 -12.53 0.53 3.89
C THR A 159 -14.06 0.57 3.77
N THR A 160 -14.71 1.55 4.41
CA THR A 160 -16.17 1.75 4.30
C THR A 160 -16.61 1.96 2.85
N THR A 161 -15.82 2.67 2.05
CA THR A 161 -16.07 2.90 0.63
C THR A 161 -15.92 1.59 -0.16
N THR A 162 -14.84 0.82 0.09
CA THR A 162 -14.62 -0.52 -0.52
C THR A 162 -15.76 -1.48 -0.21
N GLU A 163 -16.22 -1.51 1.04
CA GLU A 163 -17.34 -2.33 1.52
C GLU A 163 -18.67 -1.94 0.85
N ARG A 164 -18.90 -0.64 0.58
CA ARG A 164 -20.07 -0.20 -0.20
C ARG A 164 -19.93 -0.49 -1.68
N MET A 165 -18.73 -0.48 -2.27
CA MET A 165 -18.52 -0.95 -3.65
C MET A 165 -18.83 -2.46 -3.78
N LEU A 166 -18.40 -3.28 -2.82
CA LEU A 166 -18.75 -4.70 -2.70
C LEU A 166 -20.26 -4.94 -2.57
N TYR A 167 -20.95 -4.16 -1.73
CA TYR A 167 -22.40 -4.30 -1.53
C TYR A 167 -23.23 -3.83 -2.74
N MET A 168 -22.80 -2.77 -3.42
CA MET A 168 -23.51 -2.22 -4.58
C MET A 168 -23.32 -3.06 -5.85
N SER A 169 -22.13 -3.64 -6.06
CA SER A 169 -21.91 -4.66 -7.10
C SER A 169 -22.70 -5.95 -6.83
N GLY A 170 -22.90 -6.27 -5.54
CA GLY A 170 -23.64 -7.44 -5.08
C GLY A 170 -22.77 -8.64 -4.74
N ASN A 171 -21.45 -8.44 -4.62
CA ASN A 171 -20.50 -9.44 -4.11
C ASN A 171 -20.84 -9.86 -2.67
N ILE A 172 -21.29 -8.92 -1.82
CA ILE A 172 -21.73 -9.20 -0.44
C ILE A 172 -23.24 -8.93 -0.25
N SER A 173 -23.89 -9.71 0.62
CA SER A 173 -25.33 -9.64 0.84
C SER A 173 -25.77 -8.43 1.65
N GLU A 174 -24.95 -8.03 2.63
CA GLU A 174 -25.11 -6.94 3.60
C GLU A 174 -23.75 -6.22 3.76
N PRO A 175 -23.70 -4.91 4.04
CA PRO A 175 -22.44 -4.18 4.11
C PRO A 175 -21.86 -4.13 5.53
N GLY A 176 -20.58 -4.49 5.67
CA GLY A 176 -19.86 -4.37 6.95
C GLY A 176 -19.71 -2.95 7.50
N LEU A 177 -19.27 -2.88 8.76
CA LEU A 177 -18.90 -1.68 9.50
C LEU A 177 -17.56 -1.89 10.20
N VAL A 178 -16.65 -0.91 10.09
CA VAL A 178 -15.31 -0.95 10.69
C VAL A 178 -15.40 -1.04 12.22
N ASP A 179 -16.22 -0.18 12.84
CA ASP A 179 -16.43 -0.12 14.30
C ASP A 179 -16.98 -1.43 14.91
N ALA A 180 -17.56 -2.30 14.07
CA ALA A 180 -18.10 -3.59 14.46
C ALA A 180 -17.17 -4.78 14.11
N GLY A 181 -16.05 -4.53 13.44
CA GLY A 181 -15.14 -5.57 12.95
C GLY A 181 -15.78 -6.53 11.93
N THR A 182 -16.77 -6.06 11.16
CA THR A 182 -17.56 -6.87 10.21
C THR A 182 -17.24 -6.60 8.73
N THR A 183 -16.20 -5.81 8.45
CA THR A 183 -15.72 -5.53 7.09
C THR A 183 -15.07 -6.75 6.44
N THR A 184 -15.25 -6.86 5.11
CA THR A 184 -14.74 -7.96 4.29
C THR A 184 -13.23 -7.79 4.05
N THR A 185 -12.78 -6.55 3.81
CA THR A 185 -11.38 -6.25 3.45
C THR A 185 -10.40 -6.33 4.61
N ASP A 186 -10.82 -5.99 5.83
CA ASP A 186 -9.96 -6.08 7.03
C ASP A 186 -10.01 -7.54 7.53
N TYR A 187 -9.24 -8.42 6.91
CA TYR A 187 -9.27 -9.86 7.22
C TYR A 187 -8.43 -10.22 8.46
N MET A 188 -7.45 -9.39 8.84
CA MET A 188 -6.69 -9.60 10.06
C MET A 188 -7.47 -9.11 11.29
N VAL A 189 -7.43 -9.89 12.37
CA VAL A 189 -8.10 -9.50 13.65
C VAL A 189 -7.47 -8.22 14.21
N GLN A 190 -6.19 -8.00 13.96
CA GLN A 190 -5.42 -6.82 14.33
C GLN A 190 -5.90 -5.54 13.61
N GLU A 191 -6.40 -5.66 12.38
CA GLU A 191 -6.96 -4.53 11.64
C GLU A 191 -8.30 -4.10 12.27
N ARG A 192 -9.14 -5.09 12.61
CA ARG A 192 -10.44 -4.90 13.30
C ARG A 192 -10.27 -4.36 14.72
N GLU A 193 -9.27 -4.83 15.47
CA GLU A 193 -8.96 -4.37 16.83
C GLU A 193 -8.39 -2.94 16.88
N ARG A 194 -7.77 -2.46 15.78
CA ARG A 194 -7.07 -1.17 15.73
C ARG A 194 -7.73 -0.12 14.82
N GLY A 195 -8.74 -0.50 14.03
CA GLY A 195 -9.42 0.39 13.08
C GLY A 195 -8.58 0.78 11.85
N ILE A 196 -7.47 0.09 11.59
CA ILE A 196 -6.52 0.43 10.52
C ILE A 196 -6.27 -0.79 9.62
N THR A 197 -6.27 -0.58 8.30
CA THR A 197 -5.75 -1.58 7.36
C THR A 197 -4.22 -1.66 7.50
N ILE A 198 -3.70 -2.89 7.56
CA ILE A 198 -2.28 -3.22 7.75
C ILE A 198 -1.71 -3.85 6.48
N ALA A 199 -2.44 -4.78 5.85
CA ALA A 199 -2.04 -5.47 4.63
C ALA A 199 -2.98 -5.15 3.47
N SER A 200 -2.48 -5.00 2.25
CA SER A 200 -3.34 -4.56 1.13
C SER A 200 -4.33 -5.65 0.73
N ALA A 201 -5.64 -5.41 0.91
CA ALA A 201 -6.69 -6.32 0.45
C ALA A 201 -6.87 -6.20 -1.07
N ILE A 202 -7.17 -7.30 -1.76
CA ILE A 202 -7.27 -7.34 -3.24
C ILE A 202 -8.61 -7.95 -3.61
N VAL A 203 -9.48 -7.16 -4.24
CA VAL A 203 -10.91 -7.47 -4.42
C VAL A 203 -11.34 -7.22 -5.85
N SER A 204 -11.84 -8.26 -6.54
CA SER A 204 -12.40 -8.12 -7.89
C SER A 204 -13.93 -8.03 -7.88
N ILE A 205 -14.47 -6.89 -8.30
CA ILE A 205 -15.92 -6.66 -8.47
C ILE A 205 -16.27 -6.45 -9.95
N TYR A 206 -17.52 -6.79 -10.30
CA TYR A 206 -18.08 -6.55 -11.63
C TYR A 206 -19.08 -5.38 -11.60
N TRP A 207 -18.89 -4.38 -12.46
CA TRP A 207 -19.76 -3.21 -12.56
C TRP A 207 -19.93 -2.76 -14.01
N ALA A 208 -21.17 -2.59 -14.48
CA ALA A 208 -21.47 -2.05 -15.82
C ALA A 208 -20.70 -2.71 -17.00
N PHE A 209 -20.47 -4.04 -16.94
CA PHE A 209 -19.63 -4.82 -17.88
C PHE A 209 -18.12 -4.57 -17.81
N TYR A 210 -17.65 -3.78 -16.84
CA TYR A 210 -16.24 -3.66 -16.45
C TYR A 210 -15.90 -4.64 -15.32
N ARG A 211 -14.62 -5.03 -15.28
CA ARG A 211 -14.00 -5.73 -14.15
C ARG A 211 -13.13 -4.74 -13.40
N LEU A 212 -13.44 -4.47 -12.13
CA LEU A 212 -12.68 -3.56 -11.28
C LEU A 212 -11.92 -4.39 -10.25
N ASN A 213 -10.59 -4.42 -10.38
CA ASN A 213 -9.68 -5.03 -9.42
C ASN A 213 -9.22 -3.92 -8.47
N LEU A 214 -9.81 -3.86 -7.28
CA LEU A 214 -9.48 -2.90 -6.23
C LEU A 214 -8.33 -3.44 -5.39
N ILE A 215 -7.33 -2.60 -5.11
CA ILE A 215 -6.28 -2.86 -4.13
C ILE A 215 -6.39 -1.82 -3.02
N ASP A 216 -6.76 -2.27 -1.82
CA ASP A 216 -7.12 -1.42 -0.71
C ASP A 216 -5.89 -1.16 0.19
N THR A 217 -5.21 -0.02 0.01
CA THR A 217 -3.85 0.18 0.57
C THR A 217 -3.87 0.66 2.03
N PRO A 218 -2.86 0.33 2.86
CA PRO A 218 -2.81 0.77 4.25
C PRO A 218 -2.51 2.27 4.36
N GLY A 219 -3.24 2.99 5.22
CA GLY A 219 -3.05 4.44 5.41
C GLY A 219 -1.93 4.84 6.39
N HIS A 220 -1.36 3.88 7.13
CA HIS A 220 -0.40 4.16 8.20
C HIS A 220 1.05 4.23 7.70
N VAL A 221 1.83 5.19 8.22
CA VAL A 221 3.21 5.49 7.77
C VAL A 221 4.17 4.30 7.87
N ASP A 222 4.02 3.44 8.87
CA ASP A 222 4.87 2.25 9.07
C ASP A 222 4.68 1.18 7.97
N PHE A 223 3.62 1.27 7.16
CA PHE A 223 3.33 0.36 6.03
C PHE A 223 3.53 1.02 4.66
N THR A 224 4.28 2.12 4.59
CA THR A 224 4.65 2.82 3.34
C THR A 224 5.17 1.88 2.25
N LEU A 225 5.89 0.81 2.60
CA LEU A 225 6.38 -0.18 1.63
C LEU A 225 5.25 -1.05 1.02
N GLU A 226 4.22 -1.40 1.80
CA GLU A 226 3.03 -2.11 1.30
C GLU A 226 2.18 -1.19 0.39
N VAL A 227 2.17 0.11 0.67
CA VAL A 227 1.60 1.13 -0.23
C VAL A 227 2.37 1.19 -1.56
N GLU A 228 3.71 1.29 -1.56
CA GLU A 228 4.48 1.32 -2.81
C GLU A 228 4.36 0.04 -3.64
N ARG A 229 4.34 -1.14 -3.01
CA ARG A 229 4.03 -2.42 -3.69
C ARG A 229 2.69 -2.36 -4.43
N SER A 230 1.68 -1.81 -3.77
CA SER A 230 0.30 -1.79 -4.24
C SER A 230 0.10 -0.75 -5.35
N LEU A 231 0.65 0.45 -5.19
CA LEU A 231 0.63 1.51 -6.18
C LEU A 231 1.36 1.11 -7.47
N ARG A 232 2.47 0.36 -7.38
CA ARG A 232 3.23 -0.09 -8.55
C ARG A 232 2.43 -0.91 -9.57
N VAL A 233 1.43 -1.68 -9.14
CA VAL A 233 0.73 -2.66 -9.98
C VAL A 233 -0.68 -2.25 -10.44
N VAL A 234 -1.16 -1.09 -10.01
CA VAL A 234 -2.44 -0.53 -10.42
C VAL A 234 -2.25 0.40 -11.61
N ASP A 235 -3.26 0.47 -12.47
CA ASP A 235 -3.24 1.34 -13.66
C ASP A 235 -3.63 2.78 -13.28
N GLY A 236 -4.45 2.95 -12.22
CA GLY A 236 -4.92 4.23 -11.71
C GLY A 236 -5.16 4.22 -10.19
N ALA A 237 -5.42 5.38 -9.59
CA ALA A 237 -5.68 5.52 -8.15
C ALA A 237 -6.96 6.32 -7.84
N LEU A 238 -7.61 5.97 -6.72
CA LEU A 238 -8.68 6.74 -6.12
C LEU A 238 -8.24 7.24 -4.73
N VAL A 239 -8.08 8.55 -4.62
CA VAL A 239 -7.75 9.26 -3.38
C VAL A 239 -9.04 9.63 -2.65
N ILE A 240 -9.25 9.09 -1.45
CA ILE A 240 -10.44 9.34 -0.63
C ILE A 240 -10.08 10.36 0.45
N LEU A 241 -10.82 11.46 0.49
CA LEU A 241 -10.64 12.56 1.44
C LEU A 241 -11.82 12.64 2.41
N ASP A 242 -11.57 13.07 3.65
CA ASP A 242 -12.63 13.41 4.58
C ASP A 242 -13.15 14.83 4.30
N GLY A 243 -14.46 14.96 4.04
CA GLY A 243 -15.10 16.21 3.65
C GLY A 243 -15.05 17.35 4.67
N SER A 244 -14.62 17.10 5.92
CA SER A 244 -14.35 18.17 6.89
C SER A 244 -12.86 18.52 7.06
N GLU A 245 -11.93 17.61 6.77
CA GLU A 245 -10.49 17.82 7.01
C GLU A 245 -9.70 18.15 5.73
N GLY A 246 -10.20 17.74 4.55
CA GLY A 246 -9.58 18.03 3.26
C GLY A 246 -8.37 17.15 2.97
N VAL A 247 -7.23 17.77 2.62
CA VAL A 247 -5.98 17.06 2.34
C VAL A 247 -5.08 17.05 3.58
N GLU A 248 -5.07 15.92 4.27
CA GLU A 248 -4.19 15.65 5.41
C GLU A 248 -2.78 15.22 4.99
N ALA A 249 -1.83 15.23 5.92
CA ALA A 249 -0.42 15.05 5.60
C ALA A 249 -0.02 13.60 5.21
N GLN A 250 -0.78 12.56 5.60
CA GLN A 250 -0.56 11.20 5.04
C GLN A 250 -1.01 11.13 3.58
N THR A 251 -2.11 11.80 3.23
CA THR A 251 -2.59 11.92 1.85
C THR A 251 -1.50 12.49 0.95
N LEU A 252 -0.75 13.50 1.41
CA LEU A 252 0.40 14.05 0.66
C LEU A 252 1.53 13.03 0.47
N THR A 253 1.85 12.22 1.48
CA THR A 253 2.87 11.16 1.37
C THR A 253 2.50 10.15 0.29
N VAL A 254 1.27 9.63 0.32
CA VAL A 254 0.81 8.63 -0.66
C VAL A 254 0.53 9.26 -2.03
N TRP A 255 0.13 10.54 -2.08
CA TRP A 255 0.06 11.33 -3.32
C TRP A 255 1.43 11.41 -4.01
N HIS A 256 2.50 11.75 -3.28
CA HIS A 256 3.85 11.79 -3.84
C HIS A 256 4.34 10.39 -4.28
N GLN A 257 3.89 9.30 -3.65
CA GLN A 257 4.13 7.94 -4.14
C GLN A 257 3.37 7.64 -5.44
N ALA A 258 2.13 8.11 -5.58
CA ALA A 258 1.38 8.00 -6.83
C ALA A 258 1.98 8.87 -7.95
N GLU A 259 2.53 10.05 -7.63
CA GLU A 259 3.30 10.88 -8.56
C GLU A 259 4.61 10.21 -8.99
N LYS A 260 5.36 9.61 -8.05
CA LYS A 260 6.59 8.82 -8.31
C LYS A 260 6.34 7.71 -9.34
N PHE A 261 5.25 6.96 -9.17
CA PHE A 261 4.82 5.91 -10.11
C PHE A 261 3.97 6.42 -11.28
N GLN A 262 3.82 7.74 -11.43
CA GLN A 262 3.14 8.39 -12.55
C GLN A 262 1.68 7.99 -12.77
N ILE A 263 0.94 7.68 -11.70
CA ILE A 263 -0.39 7.05 -11.72
C ILE A 263 -1.51 8.07 -11.98
N PRO A 264 -2.34 7.91 -13.03
CA PRO A 264 -3.56 8.70 -13.22
C PRO A 264 -4.54 8.53 -12.05
N SER A 265 -4.95 9.64 -11.47
CA SER A 265 -5.65 9.67 -10.18
C SER A 265 -6.98 10.41 -10.24
N MET A 266 -7.89 10.04 -9.34
CA MET A 266 -9.20 10.64 -9.10
C MET A 266 -9.36 10.91 -7.60
N VAL A 267 -10.11 11.95 -7.22
CA VAL A 267 -10.47 12.22 -5.81
C VAL A 267 -11.95 11.88 -5.56
N TYR A 268 -12.23 11.30 -4.40
CA TYR A 268 -13.58 11.19 -3.84
C TYR A 268 -13.64 11.83 -2.45
N ILE A 269 -14.38 12.92 -2.33
CA ILE A 269 -14.64 13.63 -1.08
C ILE A 269 -15.81 12.93 -0.36
N ASN A 270 -15.47 12.22 0.71
CA ASN A 270 -16.35 11.35 1.47
C ASN A 270 -16.93 12.09 2.70
N LYS A 271 -17.82 11.43 3.45
CA LYS A 271 -18.42 11.91 4.71
C LYS A 271 -19.08 13.31 4.62
N LEU A 272 -19.64 13.69 3.47
CA LEU A 272 -20.43 14.93 3.35
C LEU A 272 -21.75 14.94 4.16
N ASP A 273 -22.00 13.93 5.00
CA ASP A 273 -23.06 13.92 6.01
C ASP A 273 -22.59 14.44 7.40
N LYS A 274 -21.31 14.82 7.56
CA LYS A 274 -20.84 15.59 8.73
C LYS A 274 -21.35 17.03 8.69
N SER A 275 -21.70 17.60 9.84
CA SER A 275 -22.14 19.00 9.99
C SER A 275 -21.06 20.05 9.74
N ASN A 276 -19.77 19.67 9.81
CA ASN A 276 -18.63 20.53 9.48
C ASN A 276 -18.01 20.23 8.10
N ALA A 277 -18.68 19.43 7.25
CA ALA A 277 -18.19 19.14 5.91
C ALA A 277 -18.25 20.39 5.00
N ASN A 278 -17.16 20.68 4.28
CA ASN A 278 -17.05 21.84 3.41
C ASN A 278 -16.32 21.49 2.10
N LEU A 279 -17.10 21.37 1.03
CA LEU A 279 -16.60 21.04 -0.31
C LEU A 279 -15.62 22.09 -0.87
N GLN A 280 -15.89 23.38 -0.68
CA GLN A 280 -15.03 24.45 -1.20
C GLN A 280 -13.66 24.43 -0.51
N PHE A 281 -13.65 24.26 0.82
CA PHE A 281 -12.42 24.08 1.60
C PHE A 281 -11.62 22.86 1.11
N CYS A 282 -12.26 21.73 0.84
CA CYS A 282 -11.59 20.55 0.28
C CYS A 282 -10.97 20.83 -1.09
N LEU A 283 -11.67 21.51 -2.00
CA LEU A 283 -11.17 21.88 -3.33
C LEU A 283 -9.97 22.84 -3.24
N ASP A 284 -10.01 23.82 -2.34
CA ASP A 284 -8.91 24.76 -2.14
C ASP A 284 -7.72 24.11 -1.41
N SER A 285 -7.97 23.13 -0.54
CA SER A 285 -6.95 22.28 0.10
C SER A 285 -6.20 21.44 -0.94
N ILE A 286 -6.91 20.79 -1.88
CA ILE A 286 -6.30 20.09 -3.03
C ILE A 286 -5.42 21.04 -3.84
N ARG A 287 -5.94 22.21 -4.23
CA ARG A 287 -5.20 23.17 -5.07
C ARG A 287 -3.95 23.72 -4.35
N LYS A 288 -4.03 24.03 -3.05
CA LYS A 288 -2.89 24.56 -2.27
C LYS A 288 -1.83 23.49 -1.98
N LEU A 289 -2.25 22.30 -1.52
CA LEU A 289 -1.32 21.31 -0.96
C LEU A 289 -0.86 20.27 -1.99
N MET A 290 -1.77 19.76 -2.84
CA MET A 290 -1.43 18.79 -3.90
C MET A 290 -0.96 19.48 -5.19
N LYS A 291 -1.18 20.79 -5.33
CA LYS A 291 -0.73 21.64 -6.47
C LYS A 291 -1.29 21.23 -7.85
N VAL A 292 -2.42 20.52 -7.87
CA VAL A 292 -3.17 20.15 -9.08
C VAL A 292 -4.52 20.85 -9.09
N GLU A 293 -5.02 21.22 -10.27
CA GLU A 293 -6.35 21.84 -10.40
C GLU A 293 -7.47 20.78 -10.30
N PRO A 294 -8.39 20.89 -9.32
CA PRO A 294 -9.50 19.97 -9.17
C PRO A 294 -10.67 20.29 -10.10
N LEU A 295 -11.08 19.33 -10.93
CA LEU A 295 -12.27 19.44 -11.76
C LEU A 295 -13.44 18.69 -11.11
N LEU A 296 -14.41 19.44 -10.60
CA LEU A 296 -15.58 18.90 -9.91
C LEU A 296 -16.56 18.27 -10.90
N ILE A 297 -16.80 16.97 -10.76
CA ILE A 297 -17.65 16.17 -11.66
C ILE A 297 -19.09 16.10 -11.16
N ASN A 298 -19.28 16.04 -9.84
CA ASN A 298 -20.60 16.14 -9.22
C ASN A 298 -20.62 17.08 -8.02
N THR A 299 -21.77 17.69 -7.76
CA THR A 299 -22.05 18.52 -6.57
C THR A 299 -22.98 17.81 -5.60
N PRO A 300 -22.88 18.06 -4.29
CA PRO A 300 -23.80 17.54 -3.29
C PRO A 300 -25.11 18.33 -3.30
N VAL A 301 -26.24 17.62 -3.23
CA VAL A 301 -27.58 18.20 -3.05
C VAL A 301 -28.02 17.93 -1.62
N PHE A 302 -28.16 19.01 -0.84
CA PHE A 302 -28.64 18.96 0.54
C PHE A 302 -30.13 19.32 0.62
N ASP A 303 -30.84 18.76 1.60
CA ASP A 303 -32.18 19.23 1.96
C ASP A 303 -32.16 20.47 2.86
N LEU A 304 -33.35 21.01 3.16
CA LEU A 304 -33.53 22.20 4.02
C LEU A 304 -33.08 21.99 5.49
N SER A 305 -32.79 20.76 5.89
CA SER A 305 -32.22 20.39 7.20
C SER A 305 -30.72 20.09 7.16
N GLY A 306 -30.07 20.23 5.99
CA GLY A 306 -28.64 20.02 5.81
C GLY A 306 -28.23 18.57 5.55
N HIS A 307 -29.16 17.63 5.33
CA HIS A 307 -28.79 16.25 5.00
C HIS A 307 -28.53 16.10 3.50
N LEU A 308 -27.42 15.44 3.14
CA LEU A 308 -27.09 15.08 1.75
C LEU A 308 -28.15 14.11 1.20
N THR A 309 -29.05 14.56 0.32
CA THR A 309 -30.13 13.74 -0.26
C THR A 309 -29.82 13.23 -1.67
N GLY A 310 -28.97 13.95 -2.40
CA GLY A 310 -28.62 13.63 -3.79
C GLY A 310 -27.27 14.19 -4.22
N VAL A 311 -26.93 14.00 -5.49
CA VAL A 311 -25.80 14.66 -6.16
C VAL A 311 -26.18 15.08 -7.59
N THR A 312 -25.69 16.21 -8.08
CA THR A 312 -25.85 16.65 -9.47
C THR A 312 -24.60 16.34 -10.26
N ASP A 313 -24.73 15.59 -11.36
CA ASP A 313 -23.65 15.32 -12.32
C ASP A 313 -23.51 16.50 -13.30
N LEU A 314 -22.39 17.22 -13.19
CA LEU A 314 -22.09 18.40 -13.99
C LEU A 314 -21.56 18.08 -15.39
N VAL A 315 -21.25 16.82 -15.69
CA VAL A 315 -20.89 16.35 -17.04
C VAL A 315 -22.18 16.02 -17.81
N ARG A 316 -23.01 15.16 -17.23
CA ARG A 316 -24.22 14.59 -17.85
C ARG A 316 -25.48 15.43 -17.71
N MET A 317 -25.47 16.47 -16.86
CA MET A 317 -26.66 17.27 -16.52
C MET A 317 -27.79 16.41 -15.93
N MET A 318 -27.46 15.58 -14.94
CA MET A 318 -28.40 14.67 -14.27
C MET A 318 -28.35 14.87 -12.75
N HIS A 319 -29.50 15.05 -12.11
CA HIS A 319 -29.60 14.91 -10.65
C HIS A 319 -29.89 13.45 -10.29
N TYR A 320 -29.17 12.94 -9.30
CA TYR A 320 -29.32 11.62 -8.70
C TYR A 320 -29.84 11.77 -7.25
N TYR A 321 -30.97 11.15 -6.92
CA TYR A 321 -31.58 11.21 -5.58
C TYR A 321 -31.77 9.80 -5.00
N TRP A 322 -31.46 9.60 -3.71
CA TRP A 322 -31.60 8.30 -3.04
C TRP A 322 -32.77 8.27 -2.04
N PRO A 323 -33.96 7.76 -2.43
CA PRO A 323 -35.13 7.69 -1.56
C PRO A 323 -35.06 6.57 -0.51
N GLU A 324 -34.23 5.54 -0.70
CA GLU A 324 -34.01 4.45 0.26
C GLU A 324 -32.62 4.59 0.90
N GLU A 325 -32.50 4.52 2.24
CA GLU A 325 -31.20 4.62 2.94
C GLU A 325 -30.24 3.48 2.61
N ASN A 326 -30.74 2.36 2.07
CA ASN A 326 -29.89 1.25 1.59
C ASN A 326 -29.02 1.62 0.38
N GLY A 327 -29.27 2.76 -0.27
CA GLY A 327 -28.55 3.24 -1.44
C GLY A 327 -28.71 2.43 -2.73
N LEU A 328 -29.31 1.24 -2.69
CA LEU A 328 -29.45 0.30 -3.83
C LEU A 328 -30.38 0.83 -4.95
N ARG A 329 -31.15 1.88 -4.69
CA ARG A 329 -31.96 2.57 -5.70
C ARG A 329 -31.76 4.06 -5.60
N TYR A 330 -31.71 4.69 -6.76
CA TYR A 330 -31.75 6.13 -6.92
C TYR A 330 -32.66 6.47 -8.10
N ASP A 331 -33.24 7.66 -8.06
CA ASP A 331 -34.03 8.22 -9.14
C ASP A 331 -33.17 9.22 -9.93
N GLU A 332 -33.35 9.21 -11.24
CA GLU A 332 -32.64 10.08 -12.18
C GLU A 332 -33.60 11.16 -12.71
N LYS A 333 -33.16 12.42 -12.64
CA LYS A 333 -33.86 13.56 -13.26
C LYS A 333 -32.89 14.35 -14.12
N ALA A 334 -33.21 14.54 -15.40
CA ALA A 334 -32.48 15.47 -16.25
C ALA A 334 -32.58 16.90 -15.71
N CYS A 335 -31.46 17.60 -15.67
CA CYS A 335 -31.30 18.95 -15.18
C CYS A 335 -31.25 19.95 -16.36
N CYS A 336 -32.02 21.03 -16.29
CA CYS A 336 -31.84 22.16 -17.21
C CYS A 336 -30.82 23.16 -16.65
N LEU A 337 -30.13 23.91 -17.51
CA LEU A 337 -29.19 24.96 -17.06
C LEU A 337 -29.83 26.01 -16.14
N GLU A 338 -31.14 26.23 -16.26
CA GLU A 338 -31.95 27.13 -15.41
C GLU A 338 -32.28 26.54 -14.02
N GLU A 339 -32.07 25.22 -13.81
CA GLU A 339 -32.29 24.54 -12.53
C GLU A 339 -31.01 24.43 -11.68
N LEU A 340 -29.83 24.63 -12.29
CA LEU A 340 -28.56 24.67 -11.57
C LEU A 340 -28.49 25.89 -10.66
N ASN A 341 -27.96 25.70 -9.45
CA ASN A 341 -27.62 26.83 -8.60
C ASN A 341 -26.34 27.55 -9.08
N SER A 342 -26.08 28.77 -8.57
CA SER A 342 -24.96 29.60 -9.01
C SER A 342 -23.56 29.00 -8.74
N PHE A 343 -23.44 28.09 -7.77
CA PHE A 343 -22.21 27.34 -7.52
C PHE A 343 -22.04 26.22 -8.56
N GLU A 344 -23.09 25.44 -8.83
CA GLU A 344 -23.09 24.40 -9.86
C GLU A 344 -22.79 24.94 -11.26
N LEU A 345 -23.44 26.04 -11.63
CA LEU A 345 -23.24 26.69 -12.94
C LEU A 345 -21.79 27.18 -13.08
N LYS A 346 -21.24 27.86 -12.08
CA LYS A 346 -19.83 28.28 -12.04
C LYS A 346 -18.86 27.09 -12.15
N HIS A 347 -19.14 25.97 -11.48
CA HIS A 347 -18.30 24.78 -11.55
C HIS A 347 -18.38 24.08 -12.91
N ARG A 348 -19.56 24.05 -13.56
CA ARG A 348 -19.70 23.55 -14.94
C ARG A 348 -19.02 24.45 -15.96
N GLU A 349 -19.10 25.78 -15.80
CA GLU A 349 -18.34 26.72 -16.65
C GLU A 349 -16.83 26.52 -16.52
N ASN A 350 -16.31 26.37 -15.29
CA ASN A 350 -14.90 26.07 -15.06
C ASN A 350 -14.49 24.71 -15.65
N LEU A 351 -15.32 23.67 -15.49
CA LEU A 351 -15.09 22.34 -16.07
C LEU A 351 -14.96 22.39 -17.59
N LEU A 352 -15.93 23.02 -18.29
CA LEU A 352 -15.92 23.11 -19.75
C LEU A 352 -14.77 23.99 -20.26
N SER A 353 -14.50 25.11 -19.59
CA SER A 353 -13.37 26.00 -19.90
C SER A 353 -12.02 25.30 -19.76
N LYS A 354 -11.80 24.57 -18.66
CA LYS A 354 -10.54 23.85 -18.41
C LYS A 354 -10.32 22.63 -19.30
N LEU A 355 -11.39 22.04 -19.87
CA LEU A 355 -11.25 21.03 -20.91
C LEU A 355 -10.89 21.65 -22.27
N ALA A 356 -11.46 22.80 -22.62
CA ALA A 356 -11.06 23.56 -23.81
C ALA A 356 -9.59 24.06 -23.73
N ASP A 357 -9.08 24.41 -22.55
CA ASP A 357 -7.66 24.74 -22.34
C ASP A 357 -6.68 23.56 -22.59
N LEU A 358 -7.17 22.32 -22.74
CA LEU A 358 -6.37 21.08 -22.74
C LEU A 358 -6.60 20.13 -23.94
N ASP A 359 -7.63 20.41 -24.75
CA ASP A 359 -8.07 19.59 -25.87
C ASP A 359 -8.56 20.51 -27.00
N ASP A 360 -7.67 20.79 -27.96
CA ASP A 360 -7.92 21.71 -29.06
C ASP A 360 -9.20 21.35 -29.85
N HIS A 361 -9.50 20.05 -29.99
CA HIS A 361 -10.68 19.58 -30.69
C HIS A 361 -11.98 19.86 -29.91
N PHE A 362 -11.93 19.75 -28.58
CA PHE A 362 -13.03 20.15 -27.71
C PHE A 362 -13.21 21.68 -27.72
N ALA A 363 -12.12 22.44 -27.77
CA ALA A 363 -12.14 23.90 -27.90
C ALA A 363 -12.76 24.37 -29.23
N GLU A 364 -12.34 23.80 -30.37
CA GLU A 364 -12.92 24.08 -31.69
C GLU A 364 -14.43 23.81 -31.71
N MET A 365 -14.87 22.69 -31.12
CA MET A 365 -16.29 22.35 -31.02
C MET A 365 -17.07 23.36 -30.17
N LEU A 366 -16.53 23.72 -28.99
CA LEU A 366 -17.13 24.66 -28.05
C LEU A 366 -17.24 26.09 -28.61
N LEU A 367 -16.29 26.50 -29.45
CA LEU A 367 -16.23 27.83 -30.09
C LEU A 367 -17.03 27.92 -31.40
N SER A 368 -17.62 26.83 -31.89
CA SER A 368 -18.27 26.82 -33.21
C SER A 368 -19.72 27.36 -33.19
N ASP A 369 -20.04 28.29 -34.11
CA ASP A 369 -21.37 28.93 -34.25
C ASP A 369 -22.55 27.98 -34.57
N LYS A 370 -22.28 26.69 -34.82
CA LYS A 370 -23.31 25.68 -35.12
C LYS A 370 -23.79 25.03 -33.82
N GLU A 371 -24.82 25.60 -33.19
CA GLU A 371 -25.49 25.13 -31.95
C GLU A 371 -25.05 23.73 -31.49
N PRO A 372 -23.93 23.63 -30.74
CA PRO A 372 -23.46 22.34 -30.29
C PRO A 372 -24.35 21.94 -29.11
N SER A 373 -25.26 20.98 -29.35
CA SER A 373 -25.87 20.20 -28.27
C SER A 373 -24.76 19.37 -27.63
N LEU A 374 -23.95 20.02 -26.77
CA LEU A 374 -22.75 19.50 -26.13
C LEU A 374 -23.03 18.11 -25.56
N ASN A 375 -22.60 17.10 -26.29
CA ASN A 375 -22.87 15.72 -25.98
C ASN A 375 -22.01 15.32 -24.78
N SER A 376 -22.62 14.72 -23.77
CA SER A 376 -21.89 14.30 -22.58
C SER A 376 -20.76 13.33 -22.92
N ALA A 377 -20.88 12.54 -24.00
CA ALA A 377 -19.82 11.65 -24.47
C ALA A 377 -18.53 12.39 -24.89
N ASP A 378 -18.62 13.61 -25.43
CA ASP A 378 -17.45 14.38 -25.87
C ASP A 378 -16.75 15.05 -24.67
N VAL A 379 -17.54 15.51 -23.69
CA VAL A 379 -17.03 15.96 -22.38
C VAL A 379 -16.37 14.79 -21.63
N GLU A 380 -17.01 13.61 -21.59
CA GLU A 380 -16.49 12.39 -20.98
C GLU A 380 -15.16 11.95 -21.64
N ARG A 381 -15.07 12.03 -22.97
CA ARG A 381 -13.87 11.74 -23.76
C ARG A 381 -12.73 12.68 -23.40
N SER A 382 -12.98 13.99 -23.43
CA SER A 382 -11.95 15.01 -23.17
C SER A 382 -11.44 14.89 -21.73
N LEU A 383 -12.35 14.75 -20.77
CA LEU A 383 -12.04 14.53 -19.35
C LEU A 383 -11.23 13.26 -19.12
N ARG A 384 -11.56 12.13 -19.77
CA ARG A 384 -10.75 10.90 -19.72
C ARG A 384 -9.33 11.16 -20.22
N GLN A 385 -9.15 11.84 -21.36
CA GLN A 385 -7.82 12.12 -21.89
C GLN A 385 -7.00 13.04 -20.97
N ALA A 386 -7.60 14.09 -20.42
CA ALA A 386 -6.94 15.00 -19.47
C ALA A 386 -6.55 14.28 -18.16
N THR A 387 -7.38 13.34 -17.69
CA THR A 387 -7.12 12.50 -16.51
C THR A 387 -5.95 11.56 -16.73
N ILE A 388 -5.94 10.79 -17.83
CA ILE A 388 -4.86 9.85 -18.17
C ILE A 388 -3.53 10.60 -18.37
N ARG A 389 -3.58 11.80 -18.97
CA ARG A 389 -2.42 12.71 -19.10
C ARG A 389 -1.98 13.38 -17.79
N ARG A 390 -2.65 13.13 -16.65
CA ARG A 390 -2.41 13.75 -15.33
C ARG A 390 -2.36 15.29 -15.37
N ARG A 391 -3.16 15.91 -16.24
CA ARG A 391 -3.25 17.39 -16.36
C ARG A 391 -4.28 18.00 -15.42
N VAL A 392 -5.26 17.20 -15.00
CA VAL A 392 -6.37 17.57 -14.12
C VAL A 392 -6.67 16.39 -13.20
N ILE A 393 -7.29 16.65 -12.05
CA ILE A 393 -7.83 15.59 -11.20
C ILE A 393 -9.36 15.66 -11.15
N PRO A 394 -10.08 14.63 -11.65
CA PRO A 394 -11.53 14.55 -11.46
C PRO A 394 -11.85 14.41 -9.98
N VAL A 395 -12.73 15.25 -9.47
CA VAL A 395 -13.20 15.25 -8.08
C VAL A 395 -14.67 14.87 -8.05
N LEU A 396 -14.99 13.80 -7.33
CA LEU A 396 -16.36 13.42 -6.99
C LEU A 396 -16.62 13.62 -5.50
N CYS A 397 -17.88 13.66 -5.11
CA CYS A 397 -18.31 13.80 -3.71
C CYS A 397 -19.47 12.86 -3.33
N GLY A 398 -19.58 12.52 -2.05
CA GLY A 398 -20.72 11.77 -1.50
C GLY A 398 -20.58 11.42 0.00
N SER A 399 -21.32 10.40 0.42
CA SER A 399 -21.18 9.77 1.73
C SER A 399 -21.29 8.25 1.62
N SER A 400 -20.19 7.56 1.88
CA SER A 400 -20.14 6.10 1.93
C SER A 400 -20.94 5.55 3.12
N PHE A 401 -20.99 6.27 4.24
CA PHE A 401 -21.76 5.86 5.42
C PHE A 401 -23.27 5.86 5.13
N ARG A 402 -23.77 6.88 4.42
CA ARG A 402 -25.18 6.99 4.01
C ARG A 402 -25.52 6.33 2.68
N ASN A 403 -24.58 5.58 2.09
CA ASN A 403 -24.73 4.90 0.80
C ASN A 403 -25.07 5.83 -0.40
N ARG A 404 -24.70 7.11 -0.34
CA ARG A 404 -25.04 8.14 -1.35
C ARG A 404 -23.81 8.57 -2.15
N GLY A 405 -23.92 8.54 -3.49
CA GLY A 405 -22.83 8.87 -4.43
C GLY A 405 -21.97 7.68 -4.89
N ILE A 406 -22.14 6.47 -4.34
CA ILE A 406 -21.30 5.30 -4.66
C ILE A 406 -21.49 4.81 -6.12
N GLN A 407 -22.70 4.84 -6.67
CA GLN A 407 -22.90 4.42 -8.06
C GLN A 407 -22.33 5.43 -9.09
N PRO A 408 -22.51 6.76 -8.94
CA PRO A 408 -21.75 7.75 -9.71
C PRO A 408 -20.23 7.54 -9.62
N LEU A 409 -19.69 7.23 -8.43
CA LEU A 409 -18.28 6.91 -8.25
C LEU A 409 -17.84 5.67 -9.05
N LEU A 410 -18.56 4.55 -8.95
CA LEU A 410 -18.28 3.34 -9.74
C LEU A 410 -18.40 3.58 -11.26
N ASN A 411 -19.35 4.43 -11.70
CA ASN A 411 -19.48 4.84 -13.09
C ASN A 411 -18.28 5.68 -13.56
N ALA A 412 -17.89 6.69 -12.78
CA ALA A 412 -16.76 7.59 -13.06
C ALA A 412 -15.43 6.82 -13.10
N ILE A 413 -15.23 5.84 -12.21
CA ILE A 413 -14.11 4.91 -12.22
C ILE A 413 -14.02 4.17 -13.56
N CYS A 414 -15.14 3.65 -14.08
CA CYS A 414 -15.15 2.97 -15.38
C CYS A 414 -14.82 3.93 -16.53
N GLN A 415 -15.35 5.16 -16.48
CA GLN A 415 -15.28 6.15 -17.56
C GLN A 415 -13.94 6.88 -17.65
N TYR A 416 -13.38 7.33 -16.51
CA TYR A 416 -12.25 8.27 -16.50
C TYR A 416 -10.90 7.64 -16.11
N LEU A 417 -10.88 6.61 -15.25
CA LEU A 417 -9.62 5.93 -14.89
C LEU A 417 -9.11 5.02 -16.03
N PRO A 418 -7.77 4.89 -16.19
CA PRO A 418 -7.15 4.12 -17.25
C PRO A 418 -7.46 2.62 -17.21
N SER A 419 -7.38 2.00 -18.39
CA SER A 419 -7.28 0.56 -18.59
C SER A 419 -5.81 0.12 -18.65
N PRO A 420 -5.50 -1.19 -18.57
CA PRO A 420 -4.14 -1.70 -18.81
C PRO A 420 -3.55 -1.35 -20.19
N LEU A 421 -4.40 -0.96 -21.17
CA LEU A 421 -3.96 -0.52 -22.50
C LEU A 421 -3.57 0.96 -22.53
N ASP A 422 -3.99 1.76 -21.56
CA ASP A 422 -3.61 3.16 -21.43
C ASP A 422 -2.26 3.32 -20.67
N CYS A 423 -1.88 2.33 -19.86
CA CYS A 423 -0.72 2.34 -18.95
C CYS A 423 0.31 1.22 -19.26
N ILE A 424 0.69 1.06 -20.53
CA ILE A 424 1.61 0.01 -21.00
C ILE A 424 3.06 0.29 -20.56
N PRO A 425 3.72 -0.57 -19.75
CA PRO A 425 5.13 -0.37 -19.39
C PRO A 425 6.07 -0.55 -20.59
N ALA A 426 7.04 0.37 -20.75
CA ALA A 426 8.00 0.36 -21.86
C ALA A 426 8.75 -0.98 -22.00
N VAL A 427 9.04 -1.64 -20.87
CA VAL A 427 9.67 -2.97 -20.76
C VAL A 427 9.01 -4.03 -21.66
N LEU A 428 7.71 -3.94 -21.94
CA LEU A 428 6.99 -4.91 -22.78
C LEU A 428 7.48 -4.95 -24.23
N GLN A 429 8.12 -3.89 -24.73
CA GLN A 429 8.70 -3.86 -26.08
C GLN A 429 9.75 -4.96 -26.31
N PHE A 430 10.44 -5.40 -25.25
CA PHE A 430 11.46 -6.45 -25.31
C PHE A 430 10.85 -7.88 -25.36
N TYR A 431 9.56 -8.01 -25.04
CA TYR A 431 8.87 -9.29 -24.86
C TYR A 431 7.99 -9.70 -26.05
N ASN A 432 7.72 -8.81 -27.01
CA ASN A 432 6.96 -9.11 -28.23
C ASN A 432 5.63 -9.87 -27.97
N GLY A 433 4.89 -9.47 -26.94
CA GLY A 433 3.61 -10.09 -26.56
C GLY A 433 3.70 -11.44 -25.83
N ARG A 434 4.91 -11.92 -25.46
CA ARG A 434 5.08 -13.10 -24.58
C ARG A 434 4.74 -12.77 -23.13
N LEU A 435 4.60 -13.81 -22.31
CA LEU A 435 4.34 -13.67 -20.87
C LEU A 435 5.42 -12.81 -20.20
N CYS A 436 4.98 -11.72 -19.58
CA CYS A 436 5.78 -10.87 -18.70
C CYS A 436 4.89 -10.38 -17.56
N CYS A 437 5.28 -10.68 -16.32
CA CYS A 437 4.51 -10.38 -15.12
C CYS A 437 5.42 -10.16 -13.90
N ILE A 438 4.90 -9.47 -12.87
CA ILE A 438 5.64 -9.19 -11.62
C ILE A 438 4.90 -9.78 -10.42
N ALA A 439 5.64 -10.38 -9.49
CA ALA A 439 5.13 -10.75 -8.17
C ALA A 439 5.18 -9.55 -7.22
N PHE A 440 4.05 -9.17 -6.60
CA PHE A 440 3.97 -7.92 -5.82
C PHE A 440 3.49 -8.09 -4.37
N LYS A 441 2.76 -9.17 -4.08
CA LYS A 441 2.39 -9.58 -2.71
C LYS A 441 2.54 -11.08 -2.56
N ILE A 442 3.00 -11.53 -1.39
CA ILE A 442 3.06 -12.95 -1.01
C ILE A 442 2.30 -13.11 0.31
N VAL A 443 1.56 -14.20 0.45
CA VAL A 443 0.87 -14.61 1.70
C VAL A 443 1.08 -16.11 1.87
N HIS A 444 1.46 -16.59 3.05
CA HIS A 444 1.52 -18.04 3.31
C HIS A 444 0.19 -18.57 3.82
N ASP A 445 -0.48 -19.40 3.02
CA ASP A 445 -1.56 -20.26 3.49
C ASP A 445 -0.99 -21.55 4.13
N HIS A 446 -1.73 -22.12 5.09
CA HIS A 446 -1.33 -23.33 5.81
C HIS A 446 -1.39 -24.60 4.96
N TYR A 447 -2.22 -24.64 3.90
CA TYR A 447 -2.47 -25.84 3.08
C TYR A 447 -1.90 -25.73 1.66
N LEU A 448 -2.05 -24.58 1.02
CA LEU A 448 -1.55 -24.26 -0.33
C LEU A 448 -0.12 -23.72 -0.31
N GLY A 449 0.40 -23.35 0.87
CA GLY A 449 1.73 -22.77 1.03
C GLY A 449 1.79 -21.31 0.54
N PRO A 450 2.91 -20.87 -0.07
CA PRO A 450 3.06 -19.50 -0.53
C PRO A 450 2.10 -19.20 -1.70
N LEU A 451 1.14 -18.32 -1.45
CA LEU A 451 0.25 -17.71 -2.44
C LEU A 451 0.93 -16.44 -2.96
N THR A 452 1.32 -16.46 -4.24
CA THR A 452 2.02 -15.33 -4.89
C THR A 452 1.05 -14.56 -5.76
N TYR A 453 0.77 -13.30 -5.41
CA TYR A 453 -0.05 -12.38 -6.19
C TYR A 453 0.78 -11.76 -7.30
N ILE A 454 0.33 -11.93 -8.54
CA ILE A 454 1.07 -11.60 -9.76
C ILE A 454 0.20 -10.76 -10.70
N ARG A 455 0.83 -9.71 -11.24
CA ARG A 455 0.25 -8.76 -12.21
C ARG A 455 0.73 -9.11 -13.62
N LEU A 456 -0.18 -9.48 -14.52
CA LEU A 456 0.15 -9.82 -15.91
C LEU A 456 0.18 -8.54 -16.77
N TYR A 457 1.36 -8.15 -17.24
CA TYR A 457 1.55 -6.98 -18.11
C TYR A 457 1.60 -7.34 -19.60
N GLY A 458 2.05 -8.54 -19.95
CA GLY A 458 2.11 -9.03 -21.33
C GLY A 458 1.84 -10.53 -21.44
N GLY A 459 1.35 -10.95 -22.60
CA GLY A 459 1.06 -12.36 -22.91
C GLY A 459 -0.06 -12.96 -22.07
N SER A 460 0.10 -14.24 -21.75
CA SER A 460 -0.90 -15.04 -21.03
C SER A 460 -0.27 -16.20 -20.28
N LEU A 461 -0.94 -16.67 -19.24
CA LEU A 461 -0.51 -17.79 -18.40
C LEU A 461 -1.57 -18.89 -18.41
N SER A 462 -1.17 -20.14 -18.67
CA SER A 462 -2.04 -21.32 -18.57
C SER A 462 -1.72 -22.16 -17.33
N LYS A 463 -2.72 -22.90 -16.85
CA LYS A 463 -2.56 -23.89 -15.80
C LYS A 463 -1.64 -25.04 -16.25
N ASN A 464 -0.87 -25.61 -15.31
CA ASN A 464 0.18 -26.61 -15.55
C ASN A 464 1.34 -26.15 -16.44
N SER A 465 1.52 -24.84 -16.62
CA SER A 465 2.69 -24.27 -17.30
C SER A 465 3.95 -24.30 -16.42
N LYS A 466 5.10 -24.10 -17.07
CA LYS A 466 6.35 -23.72 -16.41
C LYS A 466 6.60 -22.24 -16.69
N VAL A 467 7.21 -21.56 -15.73
CA VAL A 467 7.62 -20.15 -15.84
C VAL A 467 9.06 -20.01 -15.38
N PHE A 468 9.73 -18.94 -15.80
CA PHE A 468 11.10 -18.62 -15.46
C PHE A 468 11.14 -17.28 -14.71
N ASN A 469 11.75 -17.28 -13.52
CA ASN A 469 12.00 -16.08 -12.72
C ASN A 469 13.39 -15.55 -13.11
N ILE A 470 13.44 -14.32 -13.63
CA ILE A 470 14.67 -13.72 -14.15
C ILE A 470 15.62 -13.36 -13.00
N ASN A 471 15.10 -12.70 -11.97
CA ASN A 471 15.84 -12.21 -10.81
C ASN A 471 16.54 -13.34 -10.04
N ARG A 472 15.98 -14.55 -10.06
CA ARG A 472 16.48 -15.74 -9.35
C ARG A 472 17.11 -16.80 -10.26
N ASN A 473 17.09 -16.59 -11.58
CA ASN A 473 17.57 -17.54 -12.60
C ASN A 473 17.07 -18.98 -12.36
N CYS A 474 15.77 -19.15 -12.14
CA CYS A 474 15.16 -20.43 -11.79
C CYS A 474 13.86 -20.69 -12.55
N ILE A 475 13.53 -21.98 -12.72
CA ILE A 475 12.27 -22.43 -13.35
C ILE A 475 11.33 -22.90 -12.25
N GLU A 476 10.12 -22.34 -12.22
CA GLU A 476 9.04 -22.73 -11.31
C GLU A 476 7.83 -23.26 -12.10
N SER A 477 6.94 -24.01 -11.45
CA SER A 477 5.81 -24.69 -12.09
C SER A 477 4.45 -24.21 -11.56
N VAL A 478 3.58 -23.74 -12.43
CA VAL A 478 2.26 -23.19 -12.09
C VAL A 478 1.22 -24.30 -12.11
N THR A 479 0.93 -24.89 -10.95
CA THR A 479 -0.01 -26.02 -10.81
C THR A 479 -1.48 -25.60 -10.88
N LYS A 480 -1.80 -24.39 -10.42
CA LYS A 480 -3.11 -23.76 -10.45
C LYS A 480 -2.96 -22.25 -10.69
N ILE A 481 -4.03 -21.63 -11.17
CA ILE A 481 -4.20 -20.18 -11.20
C ILE A 481 -5.47 -19.90 -10.41
N PHE A 482 -5.42 -18.96 -9.46
CA PHE A 482 -6.61 -18.48 -8.75
C PHE A 482 -6.87 -17.02 -9.07
N ILE A 483 -8.15 -16.64 -9.08
CA ILE A 483 -8.63 -15.28 -9.29
C ILE A 483 -9.36 -14.82 -8.00
N PRO A 484 -8.93 -13.72 -7.35
CA PRO A 484 -9.48 -13.26 -6.07
C PRO A 484 -10.79 -12.48 -6.26
N HIS A 485 -11.90 -13.00 -5.73
CA HIS A 485 -13.22 -12.36 -5.73
C HIS A 485 -13.69 -12.08 -4.30
N GLY A 486 -13.07 -11.10 -3.65
CA GLY A 486 -13.16 -10.93 -2.20
C GLY A 486 -12.49 -12.12 -1.51
N ASP A 487 -13.13 -12.65 -0.47
CA ASP A 487 -12.63 -13.81 0.31
C ASP A 487 -12.51 -15.10 -0.52
N VAL A 488 -13.20 -15.21 -1.66
CA VAL A 488 -13.30 -16.44 -2.44
C VAL A 488 -12.30 -16.45 -3.60
N MET A 489 -11.43 -17.47 -3.61
CA MET A 489 -10.48 -17.74 -4.69
C MET A 489 -11.09 -18.70 -5.73
N HIS A 490 -11.44 -18.19 -6.91
CA HIS A 490 -11.94 -19.01 -8.02
C HIS A 490 -10.77 -19.62 -8.82
N GLU A 491 -10.81 -20.92 -9.13
CA GLU A 491 -9.75 -21.59 -9.89
C GLU A 491 -9.94 -21.40 -11.40
N ALA A 492 -8.94 -20.84 -12.08
CA ALA A 492 -8.96 -20.57 -13.51
C ALA A 492 -8.02 -21.52 -14.29
N GLU A 493 -8.38 -21.82 -15.54
CA GLU A 493 -7.54 -22.58 -16.46
C GLU A 493 -6.47 -21.71 -17.15
N PHE A 494 -6.74 -20.41 -17.26
CA PHE A 494 -5.99 -19.44 -18.07
C PHE A 494 -6.16 -18.03 -17.49
N ALA A 495 -5.14 -17.18 -17.68
CA ALA A 495 -5.15 -15.76 -17.36
C ALA A 495 -4.48 -14.93 -18.46
N SER A 496 -5.00 -13.73 -18.70
CA SER A 496 -4.58 -12.82 -19.78
C SER A 496 -3.87 -11.56 -19.26
N GLN A 497 -3.21 -10.86 -20.17
CA GLN A 497 -2.72 -9.50 -19.99
C GLN A 497 -3.79 -8.59 -19.35
N GLY A 498 -3.38 -7.79 -18.37
CA GLY A 498 -4.25 -6.83 -17.67
C GLY A 498 -5.02 -7.41 -16.48
N GLN A 499 -4.89 -8.71 -16.19
CA GLN A 499 -5.44 -9.34 -14.98
C GLN A 499 -4.46 -9.35 -13.79
N ILE A 500 -4.99 -9.66 -12.61
CA ILE A 500 -4.26 -9.96 -11.37
C ILE A 500 -4.69 -11.35 -10.92
N VAL A 501 -3.72 -12.22 -10.62
CA VAL A 501 -3.96 -13.63 -10.25
C VAL A 501 -3.10 -14.06 -9.08
N VAL A 502 -3.48 -15.15 -8.43
CA VAL A 502 -2.77 -15.78 -7.31
C VAL A 502 -2.25 -17.15 -7.74
N LEU A 503 -0.94 -17.35 -7.66
CA LEU A 503 -0.28 -18.61 -8.01
C LEU A 503 0.21 -19.31 -6.71
N PRO A 504 -0.30 -20.50 -6.37
CA PRO A 504 0.14 -21.24 -5.19
C PRO A 504 1.44 -22.01 -5.47
N GLY A 505 2.31 -22.11 -4.46
CA GLY A 505 3.41 -23.06 -4.44
C GLY A 505 4.70 -22.64 -5.16
N LEU A 506 4.80 -21.38 -5.62
CA LEU A 506 6.09 -20.80 -6.03
C LEU A 506 7.01 -20.73 -4.81
N LYS A 507 8.22 -21.31 -4.90
CA LYS A 507 9.10 -21.53 -3.74
C LYS A 507 10.21 -20.49 -3.62
N SER A 508 10.68 -19.97 -4.75
CA SER A 508 11.87 -19.11 -4.83
C SER A 508 11.57 -17.67 -5.22
N THR A 509 10.46 -17.42 -5.91
CA THR A 509 9.93 -16.07 -6.17
C THR A 509 9.74 -15.26 -4.88
N ILE A 510 10.22 -14.02 -4.86
CA ILE A 510 9.92 -12.99 -3.85
C ILE A 510 9.11 -11.83 -4.44
N ILE A 511 8.67 -10.92 -3.57
CA ILE A 511 8.09 -9.64 -3.97
C ILE A 511 9.13 -8.81 -4.75
N GLY A 512 8.75 -8.33 -5.93
CA GLY A 512 9.60 -7.57 -6.86
C GLY A 512 10.25 -8.40 -7.98
N ASP A 513 10.13 -9.73 -7.97
CA ASP A 513 10.69 -10.57 -9.03
C ASP A 513 9.85 -10.51 -10.33
N THR A 514 10.54 -10.43 -11.48
CA THR A 514 9.93 -10.56 -12.81
C THR A 514 9.89 -12.02 -13.24
N ILE A 515 8.70 -12.46 -13.69
CA ILE A 515 8.41 -13.80 -14.16
C ILE A 515 8.04 -13.75 -15.65
N VAL A 516 8.56 -14.69 -16.42
CA VAL A 516 8.34 -14.81 -17.88
C VAL A 516 8.13 -16.26 -18.29
N ASP A 517 7.74 -16.46 -19.55
CA ASP A 517 7.54 -17.79 -20.15
C ASP A 517 8.78 -18.72 -20.03
N SER A 518 9.97 -18.24 -20.41
CA SER A 518 11.15 -19.10 -20.57
C SER A 518 12.49 -18.34 -20.50
N HIS A 519 13.57 -19.04 -20.15
CA HIS A 519 14.94 -18.51 -20.14
C HIS A 519 15.33 -17.88 -21.48
N HIS A 520 15.02 -18.54 -22.60
CA HIS A 520 15.26 -18.00 -23.95
C HIS A 520 14.51 -16.68 -24.20
N THR A 521 13.34 -16.48 -23.59
CA THR A 521 12.61 -15.20 -23.67
C THR A 521 13.30 -14.10 -22.85
N ALA A 522 13.86 -14.41 -21.67
CA ALA A 522 14.67 -13.47 -20.90
C ALA A 522 15.98 -13.10 -21.63
N GLU A 523 16.69 -14.09 -22.20
CA GLU A 523 17.89 -13.85 -23.02
C GLU A 523 17.59 -13.01 -24.27
N HIS A 524 16.46 -13.25 -24.92
CA HIS A 524 16.02 -12.47 -26.07
C HIS A 524 15.72 -11.01 -25.70
N ALA A 525 15.00 -10.78 -24.60
CA ALA A 525 14.73 -9.44 -24.08
C ALA A 525 16.04 -8.70 -23.73
N LYS A 526 16.99 -9.38 -23.08
CA LYS A 526 18.33 -8.86 -22.79
C LYS A 526 19.10 -8.49 -24.07
N LYS A 527 19.13 -9.38 -25.08
CA LYS A 527 19.81 -9.13 -26.36
C LYS A 527 19.19 -7.97 -27.15
N LEU A 528 17.88 -7.78 -27.09
CA LEU A 528 17.21 -6.61 -27.70
C LEU A 528 17.59 -5.32 -26.98
N PHE A 529 17.66 -5.31 -25.65
CA PHE A 529 18.13 -4.15 -24.89
C PHE A 529 19.60 -3.84 -25.20
N GLU A 530 20.49 -4.84 -25.22
CA GLU A 530 21.90 -4.67 -25.60
C GLU A 530 22.05 -4.12 -27.03
N ALA A 531 21.25 -4.60 -27.99
CA ALA A 531 21.26 -4.13 -29.37
C ALA A 531 20.70 -2.70 -29.58
N GLN A 532 19.97 -2.15 -28.60
CA GLN A 532 19.49 -0.76 -28.62
C GLN A 532 20.48 0.23 -27.98
N ASN A 533 21.49 -0.24 -27.26
CA ASN A 533 22.41 0.60 -26.48
C ASN A 533 23.73 0.86 -27.21
N VAL A 534 23.76 1.91 -28.04
CA VAL A 534 25.00 2.55 -28.50
C VAL A 534 24.96 4.03 -28.13
N ASP A 535 25.89 4.46 -27.28
CA ASP A 535 26.28 5.85 -26.97
C ASP A 535 25.27 6.84 -26.34
N SER A 536 24.25 6.39 -25.59
CA SER A 536 23.43 7.28 -24.73
C SER A 536 23.76 7.16 -23.22
N LEU A 537 24.21 8.28 -22.64
CA LEU A 537 24.76 8.35 -21.27
C LEU A 537 23.71 8.55 -20.15
N GLU A 538 22.43 8.72 -20.49
CA GLU A 538 21.33 8.94 -19.55
C GLU A 538 20.48 7.68 -19.34
N ARG A 539 20.86 6.86 -18.35
CA ARG A 539 20.04 5.71 -17.92
C ARG A 539 18.77 6.22 -17.23
N ARG A 540 17.61 5.88 -17.79
CA ARG A 540 16.32 5.92 -17.09
C ARG A 540 15.95 4.50 -16.67
N ASP A 541 15.60 4.30 -15.41
CA ASP A 541 15.32 2.97 -14.85
C ASP A 541 14.16 2.25 -15.55
N ASP A 542 13.22 3.02 -16.15
CA ASP A 542 12.06 2.55 -16.92
C ASP A 542 12.41 1.71 -18.17
N GLN A 543 13.65 1.75 -18.67
CA GLN A 543 14.05 1.14 -19.94
C GLN A 543 14.78 -0.21 -19.80
N HIS A 544 14.92 -0.75 -18.59
CA HIS A 544 15.57 -2.03 -18.35
C HIS A 544 14.70 -3.23 -18.83
N PRO A 545 15.26 -4.34 -19.35
CA PRO A 545 14.48 -5.50 -19.82
C PRO A 545 13.87 -6.36 -18.70
N ILE A 546 14.00 -5.95 -17.44
CA ILE A 546 13.37 -6.56 -16.27
C ILE A 546 12.44 -5.50 -15.67
N LEU A 547 11.21 -5.85 -15.29
CA LEU A 547 10.35 -4.91 -14.56
C LEU A 547 11.07 -4.56 -13.25
N ALA A 548 11.34 -3.28 -13.04
CA ALA A 548 12.15 -2.84 -11.90
C ALA A 548 11.54 -3.34 -10.57
N GLY A 549 12.40 -3.70 -9.62
CA GLY A 549 11.99 -4.16 -8.31
C GLY A 549 11.40 -3.04 -7.45
N ILE A 550 10.85 -3.41 -6.30
CA ILE A 550 10.43 -2.43 -5.27
C ILE A 550 11.66 -2.06 -4.43
N ASP A 551 11.90 -0.76 -4.26
CA ASP A 551 12.94 -0.26 -3.36
C ASP A 551 12.55 -0.55 -1.91
N VAL A 552 13.28 -1.44 -1.26
CA VAL A 552 13.06 -1.80 0.15
C VAL A 552 13.92 -0.87 1.02
N PRO A 553 13.33 0.03 1.83
CA PRO A 553 14.09 0.89 2.73
C PRO A 553 14.87 0.08 3.77
N GLU A 554 15.93 0.69 4.33
CA GLU A 554 16.68 0.05 5.41
C GLU A 554 15.88 0.05 6.72
N PRO A 555 15.90 -1.06 7.49
CA PRO A 555 15.19 -1.12 8.76
C PRO A 555 15.89 -0.27 9.83
N VAL A 556 15.07 0.51 10.52
CA VAL A 556 15.48 1.64 11.38
C VAL A 556 15.67 1.21 12.83
N PHE A 557 14.85 0.25 13.27
CA PHE A 557 14.86 -0.30 14.61
C PHE A 557 15.23 -1.78 14.58
N TYR A 558 15.79 -2.28 15.68
CA TYR A 558 15.97 -3.70 15.91
C TYR A 558 15.65 -4.10 17.37
N CYS A 559 15.29 -5.37 17.56
CA CYS A 559 15.13 -5.98 18.88
C CYS A 559 15.61 -7.44 18.84
N THR A 560 15.96 -8.01 20.00
CA THR A 560 16.19 -9.46 20.10
C THR A 560 14.84 -10.18 20.20
N VAL A 561 14.74 -11.36 19.60
CA VAL A 561 13.54 -12.22 19.63
C VAL A 561 13.95 -13.58 20.16
N GLU A 562 13.32 -14.00 21.26
CA GLU A 562 13.52 -15.32 21.86
C GLU A 562 12.16 -16.05 21.96
N PRO A 563 12.07 -17.34 21.60
CA PRO A 563 10.86 -18.13 21.86
C PRO A 563 10.74 -18.42 23.36
N SER A 564 9.52 -18.53 23.88
CA SER A 564 9.29 -18.91 25.29
C SER A 564 9.87 -20.29 25.67
N ALA A 565 10.18 -21.15 24.69
CA ALA A 565 10.92 -22.40 24.88
C ALA A 565 11.93 -22.66 23.75
N VAL A 566 13.15 -23.09 24.12
CA VAL A 566 14.26 -23.35 23.17
C VAL A 566 13.92 -24.43 22.12
N SER A 567 13.04 -25.38 22.47
CA SER A 567 12.51 -26.39 21.54
C SER A 567 11.70 -25.81 20.36
N GLU A 568 11.34 -24.53 20.42
CA GLU A 568 10.56 -23.86 19.38
C GLU A 568 11.39 -22.93 18.50
N GLN A 569 12.72 -22.84 18.71
CA GLN A 569 13.61 -22.02 17.88
C GLN A 569 13.46 -22.33 16.37
N ASN A 570 13.49 -23.61 15.99
CA ASN A 570 13.29 -24.02 14.59
C ASN A 570 11.91 -23.63 14.03
N LYS A 571 10.87 -23.44 14.88
CA LYS A 571 9.57 -22.91 14.46
C LYS A 571 9.64 -21.39 14.26
N LEU A 572 10.31 -20.69 15.18
CA LEU A 572 10.51 -19.25 15.12
C LEU A 572 11.31 -18.86 13.87
N ASP A 573 12.43 -19.53 13.59
CA ASP A 573 13.26 -19.26 12.43
C ASP A 573 12.47 -19.46 11.11
N LEU A 574 11.64 -20.52 11.06
CA LEU A 574 10.74 -20.78 9.93
C LEU A 574 9.61 -19.73 9.80
N ALA A 575 9.02 -19.29 10.91
CA ALA A 575 7.98 -18.26 10.92
C ALA A 575 8.54 -16.89 10.50
N LEU A 576 9.71 -16.52 11.02
CA LEU A 576 10.44 -15.30 10.63
C LEU A 576 10.84 -15.33 9.16
N THR A 577 11.32 -16.48 8.64
CA THR A 577 11.65 -16.66 7.21
C THR A 577 10.41 -16.47 6.32
N LYS A 578 9.23 -16.92 6.77
CA LYS A 578 7.97 -16.68 6.06
C LYS A 578 7.56 -15.20 6.12
N LEU A 579 7.60 -14.58 7.29
CA LEU A 579 7.25 -13.17 7.48
C LEU A 579 8.16 -12.24 6.65
N ALA A 580 9.48 -12.46 6.63
CA ALA A 580 10.43 -11.71 5.81
C ALA A 580 10.23 -11.92 4.28
N ARG A 581 9.51 -12.97 3.86
CA ARG A 581 9.11 -13.18 2.46
C ARG A 581 7.76 -12.54 2.12
N GLU A 582 6.90 -12.32 3.10
CA GLU A 582 5.67 -11.51 2.97
C GLU A 582 5.98 -10.00 3.02
N ASP A 583 6.95 -9.60 3.85
CA ASP A 583 7.44 -8.23 3.95
C ASP A 583 8.98 -8.18 4.00
N PRO A 584 9.67 -7.94 2.86
CA PRO A 584 11.13 -7.78 2.84
C PRO A 584 11.71 -6.57 3.61
N SER A 585 10.91 -5.67 4.19
CA SER A 585 11.45 -4.71 5.17
C SER A 585 11.80 -5.36 6.51
N ILE A 586 11.20 -6.52 6.81
CA ILE A 586 11.59 -7.35 7.93
C ILE A 586 12.91 -8.05 7.57
N ARG A 587 13.97 -7.77 8.34
CA ARG A 587 15.24 -8.49 8.24
C ARG A 587 15.51 -9.25 9.52
N THR A 588 16.19 -10.39 9.41
CA THR A 588 16.64 -11.16 10.56
C THR A 588 18.11 -11.52 10.41
N ARG A 589 18.86 -11.42 11.52
CA ARG A 589 20.24 -11.89 11.63
C ARG A 589 20.40 -12.68 12.93
N ILE A 590 21.35 -13.60 12.94
CA ILE A 590 21.84 -14.21 14.19
C ILE A 590 23.09 -13.44 14.58
N ASP A 591 23.14 -12.95 15.81
CA ASP A 591 24.31 -12.26 16.35
C ASP A 591 25.47 -13.24 16.63
N SER A 592 26.68 -12.92 16.19
CA SER A 592 27.85 -13.81 16.34
C SER A 592 28.18 -14.08 17.81
N ASP A 593 28.06 -13.05 18.65
CA ASP A 593 28.64 -13.03 19.99
C ASP A 593 27.67 -13.58 21.05
N SER A 594 26.37 -13.32 20.89
CA SER A 594 25.31 -13.79 21.78
C SER A 594 24.55 -15.01 21.26
N GLN A 595 24.64 -15.32 19.96
CA GLN A 595 23.83 -16.33 19.25
C GLN A 595 22.31 -16.08 19.39
N GLN A 596 21.90 -14.84 19.66
CA GLN A 596 20.49 -14.43 19.70
C GLN A 596 20.00 -14.02 18.31
N THR A 597 18.73 -14.32 18.01
CA THR A 597 18.05 -13.82 16.81
C THR A 597 17.72 -12.35 17.00
N ILE A 598 18.23 -11.49 16.11
CA ILE A 598 17.88 -10.07 16.00
C ILE A 598 16.87 -9.92 14.86
N LEU A 599 15.76 -9.26 15.16
CA LEU A 599 14.75 -8.78 14.22
C LEU A 599 14.99 -7.30 13.96
N GLU A 600 15.09 -6.91 12.69
CA GLU A 600 15.10 -5.51 12.25
C GLU A 600 13.78 -5.17 11.54
N ALA A 601 13.24 -3.97 11.79
CA ALA A 601 11.96 -3.51 11.23
C ALA A 601 11.89 -1.98 11.10
N MET A 602 10.81 -1.49 10.47
CA MET A 602 10.62 -0.06 10.16
C MET A 602 10.21 0.81 11.35
N GLY A 603 9.47 0.28 12.32
CA GLY A 603 8.86 1.07 13.39
C GLY A 603 8.35 0.25 14.58
N GLU A 604 8.04 0.94 15.69
CA GLU A 604 7.55 0.35 16.94
C GLU A 604 6.26 -0.46 16.74
N LEU A 605 5.27 0.11 16.02
CA LEU A 605 4.00 -0.55 15.69
C LEU A 605 4.20 -1.82 14.83
N HIS A 606 5.17 -1.78 13.90
CA HIS A 606 5.50 -2.93 13.05
C HIS A 606 6.07 -4.09 13.91
N VAL A 607 6.97 -3.79 14.85
CA VAL A 607 7.50 -4.80 15.79
C VAL A 607 6.41 -5.41 16.68
N GLU A 608 5.44 -4.62 17.14
CA GLU A 608 4.26 -5.15 17.85
C GLU A 608 3.44 -6.13 16.99
N ILE A 609 3.17 -5.75 15.73
CA ILE A 609 2.36 -6.56 14.82
C ILE A 609 3.08 -7.84 14.42
N ILE A 610 4.41 -7.83 14.24
CA ILE A 610 5.22 -9.05 14.06
C ILE A 610 5.07 -9.97 15.28
N LYS A 611 5.14 -9.43 16.51
CA LYS A 611 4.98 -10.21 17.74
C LYS A 611 3.60 -10.88 17.82
N ASP A 612 2.56 -10.11 17.51
CA ASP A 612 1.18 -10.58 17.60
C ASP A 612 0.85 -11.59 16.47
N ARG A 613 1.36 -11.40 15.24
CA ARG A 613 1.29 -12.40 14.16
C ARG A 613 2.06 -13.68 14.48
N LEU A 614 3.25 -13.60 15.09
CA LEU A 614 3.96 -14.79 15.59
C LEU A 614 3.11 -15.57 16.60
N LYS A 615 2.35 -14.86 17.45
CA LYS A 615 1.48 -15.47 18.45
C LYS A 615 0.17 -16.04 17.88
N ARG A 616 -0.50 -15.32 16.96
CA ARG A 616 -1.80 -15.73 16.38
C ARG A 616 -1.65 -16.67 15.19
N ASP A 617 -0.85 -16.31 14.20
CA ASP A 617 -0.69 -17.06 12.94
C ASP A 617 0.15 -18.33 13.13
N TYR A 618 1.16 -18.29 14.01
CA TYR A 618 2.12 -19.38 14.22
C TYR A 618 2.02 -20.07 15.59
N GLY A 619 1.21 -19.54 16.51
CA GLY A 619 1.06 -20.09 17.87
C GLY A 619 2.30 -19.90 18.77
N LEU A 620 3.24 -19.02 18.39
CA LEU A 620 4.51 -18.82 19.09
C LEU A 620 4.43 -17.64 20.04
N ASP A 621 4.43 -17.91 21.35
CA ASP A 621 4.62 -16.87 22.35
C ASP A 621 6.11 -16.49 22.43
N VAL A 622 6.44 -15.28 21.97
CA VAL A 622 7.83 -14.78 21.87
C VAL A 622 8.10 -13.63 22.84
N PHE A 623 9.28 -13.67 23.46
CA PHE A 623 9.83 -12.55 24.21
C PHE A 623 10.57 -11.62 23.24
N LEU A 624 10.24 -10.33 23.30
CA LEU A 624 11.00 -9.28 22.61
C LEU A 624 11.89 -8.57 23.63
N GLY A 625 13.16 -8.38 23.27
CA GLY A 625 14.06 -7.46 23.96
C GLY A 625 13.66 -5.99 23.77
N PRO A 626 14.32 -5.06 24.50
CA PRO A 626 14.07 -3.63 24.36
C PRO A 626 14.41 -3.15 22.94
N LEU A 627 13.53 -2.33 22.36
CA LEU A 627 13.70 -1.74 21.04
C LEU A 627 14.93 -0.83 21.01
N GLN A 628 15.84 -1.10 20.08
CA GLN A 628 17.09 -0.36 19.86
C GLN A 628 17.11 0.25 18.47
N VAL A 629 17.92 1.30 18.31
CA VAL A 629 18.05 2.07 17.07
C VAL A 629 19.29 1.61 16.31
N ASN A 630 19.21 1.50 14.99
CA ASN A 630 20.27 0.97 14.13
C ASN A 630 21.41 2.00 13.90
N TYR A 631 22.24 2.25 14.92
CA TYR A 631 23.41 3.13 14.78
C TYR A 631 24.41 2.61 13.74
N ARG A 632 25.03 3.51 12.97
CA ARG A 632 26.12 3.21 12.03
C ARG A 632 27.45 3.77 12.56
N GLU A 633 28.55 3.30 12.00
CA GLU A 633 29.88 3.84 12.26
C GLU A 633 30.48 4.47 11.00
N THR A 634 31.36 5.45 11.14
CA THR A 634 32.19 5.97 10.03
C THR A 634 33.50 6.53 10.57
N VAL A 635 34.48 6.80 9.69
CA VAL A 635 35.76 7.44 10.07
C VAL A 635 35.76 8.93 9.75
N THR A 636 36.67 9.68 10.37
CA THR A 636 36.79 11.14 10.16
C THR A 636 38.14 11.59 9.64
N VAL A 637 39.19 10.78 9.82
CA VAL A 637 40.56 11.08 9.40
C VAL A 637 41.06 9.94 8.51
N PRO A 638 41.64 10.20 7.33
CA PRO A 638 42.19 9.13 6.50
C PRO A 638 43.41 8.49 7.17
N MET A 639 43.49 7.15 7.16
CA MET A 639 44.51 6.39 7.90
C MET A 639 44.98 5.16 7.11
N THR A 640 46.31 4.98 7.01
CA THR A 640 46.95 3.79 6.42
C THR A 640 47.46 2.87 7.53
N CYS A 641 47.10 1.60 7.50
CA CYS A 641 47.58 0.56 8.41
C CYS A 641 48.23 -0.58 7.61
N ALA A 642 49.29 -1.17 8.18
CA ALA A 642 49.94 -2.37 7.66
C ALA A 642 49.94 -3.47 8.74
N LYS A 643 49.45 -4.66 8.38
CA LYS A 643 49.39 -5.83 9.28
C LYS A 643 50.05 -7.03 8.63
N ARG A 644 50.76 -7.85 9.42
CA ARG A 644 51.23 -9.18 9.02
C ARG A 644 50.74 -10.24 10.01
N ILE A 645 50.21 -11.35 9.50
CA ILE A 645 49.82 -12.53 10.27
C ILE A 645 50.64 -13.73 9.79
N HIS A 646 51.08 -14.56 10.75
CA HIS A 646 51.78 -15.81 10.53
C HIS A 646 50.83 -16.99 10.79
N HIS A 647 50.83 -17.98 9.91
CA HIS A 647 49.90 -19.11 9.94
C HIS A 647 50.62 -20.43 9.62
N PHE A 648 50.84 -21.23 10.68
CA PHE A 648 51.52 -22.51 10.60
C PHE A 648 50.64 -23.57 9.92
N VAL A 649 51.04 -23.98 8.71
CA VAL A 649 50.43 -25.11 7.99
C VAL A 649 51.35 -26.32 8.12
N GLY A 650 51.01 -27.23 9.04
CA GLY A 650 51.88 -28.34 9.41
C GLY A 650 53.14 -27.83 10.14
N SER A 651 54.32 -28.11 9.58
CA SER A 651 55.61 -27.61 10.09
C SER A 651 56.13 -26.36 9.38
N THR A 652 55.44 -25.84 8.36
CA THR A 652 55.86 -24.61 7.66
C THR A 652 55.05 -23.41 8.16
N ASP A 653 55.75 -22.39 8.66
CA ASP A 653 55.20 -21.05 8.79
C ASP A 653 54.93 -20.44 7.39
N ARG A 654 53.89 -19.62 7.29
CA ARG A 654 53.46 -18.91 6.08
C ARG A 654 52.81 -17.60 6.49
N SER A 655 53.19 -16.51 5.85
CA SER A 655 52.75 -15.17 6.19
C SER A 655 51.75 -14.58 5.18
N VAL A 656 50.92 -13.68 5.68
CA VAL A 656 50.16 -12.71 4.88
C VAL A 656 50.50 -11.34 5.42
N ALA A 657 50.82 -10.38 4.55
CA ALA A 657 50.79 -8.96 4.90
C ALA A 657 49.83 -8.19 4.00
N VAL A 658 49.10 -7.25 4.62
CA VAL A 658 48.17 -6.35 3.94
C VAL A 658 48.49 -4.93 4.40
N GLU A 659 48.54 -4.00 3.46
CA GLU A 659 48.62 -2.57 3.72
C GLU A 659 47.47 -1.88 3.00
N LEU A 660 46.63 -1.23 3.80
CA LEU A 660 45.38 -0.61 3.35
C LEU A 660 45.22 0.78 3.97
N LYS A 661 44.46 1.62 3.27
CA LYS A 661 44.07 2.95 3.67
C LYS A 661 42.56 3.06 3.72
N VAL A 662 42.05 3.67 4.77
CA VAL A 662 40.64 4.08 4.89
C VAL A 662 40.57 5.58 4.67
N GLU A 663 39.60 6.03 3.87
CA GLU A 663 39.32 7.44 3.61
C GLU A 663 37.84 7.74 3.91
N PRO A 664 37.50 8.88 4.53
CA PRO A 664 36.10 9.26 4.75
C PRO A 664 35.42 9.64 3.42
N ALA A 665 34.24 9.07 3.17
CA ALA A 665 33.44 9.25 1.96
C ALA A 665 31.97 9.59 2.30
N PRO A 666 31.69 10.77 2.89
CA PRO A 666 30.35 11.14 3.37
C PRO A 666 29.29 11.10 2.26
N GLY A 667 28.17 10.43 2.53
CA GLY A 667 27.08 10.19 1.58
C GLY A 667 27.30 9.03 0.58
N ALA A 668 28.40 8.28 0.66
CA ALA A 668 28.63 7.12 -0.21
C ALA A 668 27.73 5.92 0.12
N GLY A 669 27.23 5.82 1.36
CA GLY A 669 26.46 4.69 1.89
C GLY A 669 27.34 3.52 2.34
N PRO A 670 26.81 2.29 2.42
CA PRO A 670 27.64 1.12 2.69
C PRO A 670 28.68 0.90 1.58
N LEU A 671 29.82 0.30 1.94
CA LEU A 671 30.91 -0.03 1.01
C LEU A 671 30.37 -0.76 -0.24
N LYS A 672 30.68 -0.24 -1.44
CA LYS A 672 30.24 -0.83 -2.72
C LYS A 672 31.36 -1.54 -3.47
N LYS A 673 32.60 -1.06 -3.33
CA LYS A 673 33.82 -1.58 -3.98
C LYS A 673 35.03 -1.26 -3.12
N VAL A 674 36.07 -2.07 -3.24
CA VAL A 674 37.43 -1.76 -2.75
C VAL A 674 38.22 -1.15 -3.92
N ARG A 675 38.99 -0.08 -3.68
CA ARG A 675 39.93 0.50 -4.65
C ARG A 675 41.30 -0.16 -4.49
N TRP A 676 42.06 -0.26 -5.58
CA TRP A 676 43.44 -0.78 -5.58
C TRP A 676 44.35 0.27 -6.21
N ILE A 677 45.46 0.62 -5.55
CA ILE A 677 46.45 1.56 -6.09
C ILE A 677 47.83 0.93 -5.98
N HIS A 678 48.53 0.84 -7.11
CA HIS A 678 49.91 0.36 -7.19
C HIS A 678 50.84 1.54 -7.41
N GLU A 679 51.85 1.72 -6.56
CA GLU A 679 52.76 2.88 -6.63
C GLU A 679 53.79 2.78 -7.78
N GLN A 680 53.87 1.66 -8.50
CA GLN A 680 54.92 1.39 -9.49
C GLN A 680 54.40 0.79 -10.81
N GLY A 681 53.75 1.62 -11.63
CA GLY A 681 53.69 1.47 -13.09
C GLY A 681 52.66 0.50 -13.71
N GLU A 682 51.86 1.03 -14.65
CA GLU A 682 51.14 0.40 -15.78
C GLU A 682 50.30 -0.89 -15.62
N LYS A 683 50.24 -1.53 -14.44
CA LYS A 683 49.32 -2.63 -14.15
C LYS A 683 48.49 -2.34 -12.91
N ALA A 684 47.22 -2.77 -12.92
CA ALA A 684 46.40 -2.74 -11.73
C ALA A 684 46.91 -3.80 -10.74
N LEU A 685 46.76 -3.54 -9.45
CA LEU A 685 47.08 -4.52 -8.41
C LEU A 685 46.20 -5.80 -8.55
N GLU A 686 45.04 -5.65 -9.19
CA GLU A 686 44.13 -6.73 -9.62
C GLU A 686 44.78 -7.69 -10.65
N ASP A 687 45.62 -7.19 -11.57
CA ASP A 687 46.28 -8.03 -12.60
C ASP A 687 47.36 -8.96 -12.03
N CYS A 688 47.86 -8.65 -10.82
CA CYS A 688 48.98 -9.33 -10.18
C CYS A 688 48.58 -10.57 -9.36
N TYR A 689 47.29 -10.73 -9.04
CA TYR A 689 46.82 -11.77 -8.12
C TYR A 689 45.66 -12.60 -8.69
N PRO A 690 45.64 -13.94 -8.44
CA PRO A 690 44.49 -14.76 -8.78
C PRO A 690 43.20 -14.24 -8.13
N GLN A 691 42.10 -14.26 -8.89
CA GLN A 691 40.81 -13.67 -8.48
C GLN A 691 40.27 -14.21 -7.14
N PHE A 692 40.59 -15.45 -6.75
CA PHE A 692 40.22 -15.98 -5.44
C PHE A 692 40.92 -15.25 -4.27
N ILE A 693 42.14 -14.75 -4.45
CA ILE A 693 42.86 -13.95 -3.45
C ILE A 693 42.22 -12.56 -3.35
N LEU A 694 41.93 -11.93 -4.49
CA LEU A 694 41.25 -10.63 -4.53
C LEU A 694 39.89 -10.70 -3.81
N ASN A 695 39.08 -11.73 -4.11
CA ASN A 695 37.82 -11.99 -3.41
C ASN A 695 38.06 -12.19 -1.90
N SER A 696 39.11 -12.93 -1.48
CA SER A 696 39.43 -13.13 -0.06
C SER A 696 39.70 -11.82 0.69
N VAL A 697 40.38 -10.86 0.04
CA VAL A 697 40.66 -9.53 0.59
C VAL A 697 39.38 -8.70 0.63
N ILE A 698 38.58 -8.72 -0.45
CA ILE A 698 37.29 -8.03 -0.55
C ILE A 698 36.32 -8.53 0.54
N ASP A 699 36.19 -9.85 0.73
CA ASP A 699 35.40 -10.48 1.79
C ASP A 699 35.89 -10.06 3.19
N GLY A 700 37.22 -9.95 3.37
CA GLY A 700 37.82 -9.43 4.61
C GLY A 700 37.50 -7.97 4.89
N CYS A 701 37.48 -7.12 3.85
CA CYS A 701 37.03 -5.73 3.96
C CYS A 701 35.54 -5.63 4.30
N PHE A 702 34.67 -6.37 3.59
CA PHE A 702 33.23 -6.40 3.88
C PHE A 702 32.93 -6.87 5.30
N ASN A 703 33.63 -7.91 5.78
CA ASN A 703 33.48 -8.44 7.14
C ASN A 703 33.84 -7.40 8.21
N ALA A 704 34.98 -6.71 8.09
CA ALA A 704 35.32 -5.64 9.01
C ALA A 704 34.40 -4.41 8.89
N CYS A 705 33.90 -4.08 7.69
CA CYS A 705 32.84 -3.06 7.55
C CYS A 705 31.51 -3.49 8.19
N SER A 706 31.19 -4.78 8.30
CA SER A 706 30.00 -5.25 9.03
C SER A 706 30.10 -5.11 10.55
N HIS A 707 31.33 -4.96 11.08
CA HIS A 707 31.66 -5.13 12.49
C HIS A 707 32.55 -4.01 13.03
N GLY A 708 32.02 -2.78 13.08
CA GLY A 708 32.75 -1.56 13.44
C GLY A 708 33.34 -1.54 14.86
N PRO A 709 34.46 -0.81 15.08
CA PRO A 709 35.23 -0.85 16.33
C PRO A 709 34.54 -0.26 17.58
N LEU A 710 33.46 0.52 17.47
CA LEU A 710 32.84 1.21 18.61
C LEU A 710 31.66 0.44 19.23
N LEU A 711 30.70 -0.02 18.41
CA LEU A 711 29.50 -0.70 18.86
C LEU A 711 29.38 -2.15 18.35
N ASN A 712 30.25 -2.55 17.41
CA ASN A 712 30.06 -3.71 16.55
C ASN A 712 28.86 -3.51 15.60
N SER A 713 28.79 -2.35 14.93
CA SER A 713 27.74 -2.04 13.93
C SER A 713 28.30 -1.72 12.54
N LEU A 714 27.41 -1.61 11.54
CA LEU A 714 27.79 -1.42 10.14
C LEU A 714 28.50 -0.09 9.93
N VAL A 715 29.72 -0.16 9.39
CA VAL A 715 30.52 0.98 8.93
C VAL A 715 30.05 1.41 7.54
N VAL A 716 29.75 2.70 7.39
CA VAL A 716 29.26 3.35 6.16
C VAL A 716 30.06 4.62 5.87
N ASP A 717 29.91 5.18 4.67
CA ASP A 717 30.58 6.41 4.26
C ASP A 717 32.11 6.32 4.36
N VAL A 718 32.66 5.15 4.00
CA VAL A 718 34.10 4.88 3.96
C VAL A 718 34.53 4.34 2.61
N ASP A 719 35.63 4.88 2.10
CA ASP A 719 36.34 4.37 0.93
C ASP A 719 37.59 3.60 1.40
N ILE A 720 37.85 2.44 0.80
CA ILE A 720 38.97 1.57 1.16
C ILE A 720 39.90 1.42 -0.05
N VAL A 721 41.18 1.68 0.18
CA VAL A 721 42.25 1.54 -0.81
C VAL A 721 43.24 0.49 -0.33
N VAL A 722 43.40 -0.61 -1.06
CA VAL A 722 44.53 -1.53 -0.83
C VAL A 722 45.76 -0.98 -1.56
N GLN A 723 46.83 -0.72 -0.81
CA GLN A 723 48.11 -0.20 -1.32
C GLN A 723 49.13 -1.31 -1.54
N LYS A 724 49.16 -2.32 -0.66
CA LYS A 724 50.09 -3.45 -0.76
C LYS A 724 49.47 -4.75 -0.25
N LEU A 725 49.89 -5.85 -0.88
CA LEU A 725 49.51 -7.21 -0.52
C LEU A 725 50.73 -8.12 -0.70
N GLU A 726 51.00 -8.98 0.27
CA GLU A 726 52.01 -10.04 0.24
C GLU A 726 51.36 -11.32 0.78
N VAL A 727 51.39 -12.43 0.01
CA VAL A 727 50.73 -13.70 0.40
C VAL A 727 51.64 -14.88 0.08
N ASP A 728 52.02 -15.66 1.10
CA ASP A 728 52.79 -16.88 0.91
C ASP A 728 51.98 -18.02 0.26
N ARG A 729 52.66 -18.86 -0.53
CA ARG A 729 52.00 -19.93 -1.28
C ARG A 729 51.39 -20.98 -0.36
N GLY A 730 50.08 -21.18 -0.49
CA GLY A 730 49.34 -22.19 0.28
C GLY A 730 48.89 -21.72 1.67
N VAL A 731 48.77 -20.42 1.90
CA VAL A 731 47.93 -19.87 2.97
C VAL A 731 46.44 -20.14 2.66
N PRO A 732 45.59 -20.51 3.63
CA PRO A 732 44.16 -20.64 3.41
C PRO A 732 43.46 -19.28 3.27
N VAL A 733 42.47 -19.21 2.36
CA VAL A 733 41.61 -18.04 2.08
C VAL A 733 41.12 -17.31 3.36
N ALA A 734 40.65 -18.07 4.35
CA ALA A 734 40.16 -17.51 5.61
C ALA A 734 41.22 -16.71 6.40
N ALA A 735 42.51 -17.06 6.30
CA ALA A 735 43.57 -16.30 6.95
C ALA A 735 43.88 -14.97 6.24
N ILE A 736 43.70 -14.92 4.91
CA ILE A 736 43.82 -13.68 4.11
C ILE A 736 42.68 -12.72 4.47
N ALA A 737 41.44 -13.23 4.51
CA ALA A 737 40.26 -12.46 4.93
C ALA A 737 40.40 -11.96 6.37
N ALA A 738 40.86 -12.80 7.31
CA ALA A 738 41.09 -12.42 8.71
C ALA A 738 42.21 -11.38 8.86
N CYS A 739 43.31 -11.50 8.12
CA CYS A 739 44.40 -10.51 8.14
C CYS A 739 43.93 -9.15 7.61
N THR A 740 43.16 -9.15 6.53
CA THR A 740 42.57 -7.93 5.95
C THR A 740 41.60 -7.27 6.92
N SER A 741 40.70 -8.07 7.52
CA SER A 741 39.71 -7.62 8.49
C SER A 741 40.37 -6.99 9.73
N GLN A 742 41.36 -7.65 10.34
CA GLN A 742 42.09 -7.10 11.48
C GLN A 742 42.86 -5.82 11.13
N CYS A 743 43.51 -5.77 9.96
CA CYS A 743 44.19 -4.56 9.49
C CYS A 743 43.23 -3.38 9.30
N LEU A 744 42.01 -3.66 8.80
CA LEU A 744 40.99 -2.65 8.56
C LEU A 744 40.40 -2.11 9.88
N LEU A 745 40.15 -2.98 10.86
CA LEU A 745 39.68 -2.57 12.18
C LEU A 745 40.73 -1.74 12.95
N GLU A 746 42.01 -2.08 12.84
CA GLU A 746 43.10 -1.27 13.42
C GLU A 746 43.26 0.07 12.69
N ALA A 747 43.08 0.12 11.37
CA ALA A 747 43.02 1.38 10.62
C ALA A 747 41.85 2.27 11.08
N MET A 748 40.63 1.71 11.18
CA MET A 748 39.43 2.44 11.62
C MET A 748 39.56 2.96 13.06
N ALA A 749 40.09 2.16 13.98
CA ALA A 749 40.37 2.58 15.35
C ALA A 749 41.36 3.77 15.41
N GLY A 750 42.37 3.79 14.53
CA GLY A 750 43.28 4.94 14.37
C GLY A 750 42.67 6.15 13.65
N ALA A 751 41.67 5.94 12.79
CA ALA A 751 41.03 6.93 11.92
C ALA A 751 40.02 7.87 12.62
N ASN A 752 39.98 7.84 13.97
CA ASN A 752 38.98 8.52 14.81
C ASN A 752 37.54 8.21 14.33
N SER A 753 37.14 6.94 14.46
CA SER A 753 35.77 6.51 14.25
C SER A 753 34.76 7.31 15.09
N ILE A 754 33.59 7.55 14.53
CA ILE A 754 32.44 8.19 15.17
C ILE A 754 31.16 7.38 14.96
N LEU A 755 30.18 7.57 15.84
CA LEU A 755 28.82 7.06 15.64
C LEU A 755 28.00 8.01 14.76
N LEU A 756 27.20 7.44 13.88
CA LEU A 756 26.10 8.11 13.19
C LEU A 756 24.77 7.63 13.79
N GLU A 757 23.90 8.57 14.15
CA GLU A 757 22.53 8.24 14.56
C GLU A 757 21.54 8.47 13.40
N PRO A 758 20.51 7.62 13.25
CA PRO A 758 19.46 7.87 12.27
C PRO A 758 18.54 8.99 12.77
N VAL A 759 18.42 10.03 11.95
CA VAL A 759 17.58 11.20 12.12
C VAL A 759 16.46 11.14 11.09
N SER A 760 15.21 11.27 11.53
CA SER A 760 14.05 11.38 10.64
C SER A 760 13.60 12.83 10.55
N GLU A 761 13.07 13.24 9.39
CA GLU A 761 12.29 14.47 9.30
C GLU A 761 10.86 14.22 9.75
N LEU A 762 10.33 15.08 10.61
CA LEU A 762 8.96 15.04 11.08
C LEU A 762 8.18 16.22 10.51
N LYS A 763 7.02 15.95 9.93
CA LYS A 763 5.94 16.95 9.79
C LYS A 763 4.88 16.67 10.85
N ILE A 764 4.64 17.66 11.71
CA ILE A 764 3.73 17.58 12.86
C ILE A 764 2.61 18.59 12.64
N SER A 765 1.38 18.11 12.55
CA SER A 765 0.17 18.92 12.32
C SER A 765 -0.65 18.97 13.60
N ILE A 766 -0.85 20.18 14.13
CA ILE A 766 -1.44 20.41 15.46
C ILE A 766 -2.35 21.64 15.46
N PRO A 767 -3.42 21.69 16.26
CA PRO A 767 -4.17 22.92 16.48
C PRO A 767 -3.27 24.03 17.02
N SER A 768 -3.49 25.26 16.54
CA SER A 768 -2.66 26.43 16.79
C SER A 768 -2.36 26.73 18.27
N ASN A 769 -3.26 26.30 19.17
CA ASN A 769 -3.17 26.46 20.63
C ASN A 769 -2.01 25.67 21.27
N PHE A 770 -1.72 24.45 20.79
CA PHE A 770 -0.76 23.52 21.42
C PHE A 770 0.69 23.69 20.96
N GLY A 771 0.96 24.66 20.08
CA GLY A 771 2.27 24.83 19.44
C GLY A 771 3.43 25.04 20.41
N HIS A 772 3.21 25.69 21.56
CA HIS A 772 4.29 25.95 22.52
C HIS A 772 4.74 24.71 23.28
N ASP A 773 3.80 23.84 23.69
CA ASP A 773 4.10 22.62 24.43
C ASP A 773 4.77 21.57 23.54
N VAL A 774 4.31 21.45 22.29
CA VAL A 774 4.93 20.55 21.29
C VAL A 774 6.34 21.03 20.91
N LEU A 775 6.55 22.34 20.70
CA LEU A 775 7.89 22.88 20.46
C LEU A 775 8.82 22.70 21.67
N ARG A 776 8.29 22.77 22.90
CA ARG A 776 9.07 22.51 24.11
C ARG A 776 9.53 21.05 24.20
N ASP A 777 8.62 20.09 23.98
CA ASP A 777 8.94 18.67 23.98
C ASP A 777 9.93 18.30 22.84
N LEU A 778 9.75 18.86 21.64
CA LEU A 778 10.72 18.71 20.54
C LEU A 778 12.13 19.20 20.92
N ASN A 779 12.25 20.38 21.56
CA ASN A 779 13.54 20.88 22.05
C ASN A 779 14.17 19.94 23.10
N HIS A 780 13.36 19.31 23.96
CA HIS A 780 13.86 18.27 24.88
C HIS A 780 14.34 16.99 24.15
N ARG A 781 13.75 16.66 22.99
CA ARG A 781 14.13 15.53 22.11
C ARG A 781 15.27 15.84 21.13
N ARG A 782 16.10 16.85 21.41
CA ARG A 782 17.20 17.28 20.54
C ARG A 782 16.76 17.65 19.11
N ALA A 783 15.49 18.03 18.92
CA ALA A 783 14.95 18.36 17.60
C ALA A 783 15.59 19.62 17.01
N LYS A 784 15.96 19.56 15.73
CA LYS A 784 16.31 20.72 14.92
C LYS A 784 15.10 21.11 14.08
N VAL A 785 14.33 22.10 14.54
CA VAL A 785 13.24 22.68 13.76
C VAL A 785 13.81 23.26 12.47
N LEU A 786 13.27 22.82 11.33
CA LEU A 786 13.64 23.29 9.99
C LEU A 786 12.73 24.44 9.55
N ASP A 787 11.42 24.28 9.75
CA ASP A 787 10.41 25.24 9.33
C ASP A 787 9.24 25.30 10.32
N LEU A 788 8.65 26.49 10.43
CA LEU A 788 7.49 26.82 11.24
C LEU A 788 6.47 27.46 10.32
N ASN A 789 5.80 26.66 9.49
CA ASN A 789 4.74 27.17 8.62
C ASN A 789 3.55 27.62 9.47
N LEU A 790 3.51 28.93 9.67
CA LEU A 790 2.41 29.68 10.25
C LEU A 790 1.30 29.82 9.19
N ASP A 791 0.72 28.69 8.77
CA ASP A 791 -0.47 28.63 7.93
C ASP A 791 -1.71 29.03 8.75
N VAL A 792 -1.78 30.31 9.13
CA VAL A 792 -2.77 30.84 10.08
C VAL A 792 -4.21 30.69 9.59
N GLU A 793 -4.44 30.56 8.29
CA GLU A 793 -5.77 30.63 7.65
C GLU A 793 -6.79 29.61 8.15
N ASN A 794 -6.37 28.44 8.67
CA ASN A 794 -7.28 27.37 9.14
C ASN A 794 -7.08 26.96 10.61
N GLY A 795 -6.30 27.70 11.40
CA GLY A 795 -6.11 27.42 12.83
C GLY A 795 -5.31 26.15 13.17
N VAL A 796 -4.76 25.44 12.18
CA VAL A 796 -3.81 24.32 12.32
C VAL A 796 -2.40 24.81 11.97
N LYS A 797 -1.41 24.51 12.80
CA LYS A 797 0.01 24.80 12.56
C LYS A 797 0.73 23.52 12.10
N CYS A 798 1.64 23.67 11.16
CA CYS A 798 2.53 22.60 10.70
C CYS A 798 3.98 22.91 11.11
N ILE A 799 4.56 22.06 11.94
CA ILE A 799 5.98 22.12 12.34
C ILE A 799 6.76 21.10 11.52
N HIS A 800 7.86 21.51 10.89
CA HIS A 800 8.80 20.61 10.21
C HIS A 800 10.12 20.60 10.99
N ALA A 801 10.56 19.43 11.46
CA ALA A 801 11.76 19.31 12.30
C ALA A 801 12.51 18.01 12.04
N LYS A 802 13.84 18.04 12.11
CA LYS A 802 14.70 16.85 12.18
C LYS A 802 14.82 16.37 13.61
N VAL A 803 14.58 15.09 13.87
CA VAL A 803 14.67 14.50 15.22
C VAL A 803 15.36 13.13 15.18
N PRO A 804 16.34 12.87 16.07
CA PRO A 804 16.94 11.55 16.20
C PRO A 804 15.92 10.49 16.64
N LEU A 805 15.87 9.36 15.95
CA LEU A 805 14.85 8.32 16.17
C LEU A 805 14.94 7.66 17.56
N GLN A 806 16.09 7.75 18.23
CA GLN A 806 16.24 7.33 19.62
C GLN A 806 15.37 8.13 20.60
N GLU A 807 15.06 9.38 20.28
CA GLU A 807 14.21 10.25 21.12
C GLU A 807 12.71 10.14 20.76
N LEU A 808 12.37 9.37 19.72
CA LEU A 808 10.99 9.22 19.20
C LEU A 808 10.25 7.97 19.70
N GLN A 809 10.90 7.11 20.48
CA GLN A 809 10.24 5.96 21.11
C GLN A 809 9.04 6.42 21.95
N GLY A 810 7.84 5.88 21.68
CA GLY A 810 6.59 6.31 22.31
C GLY A 810 6.10 7.74 21.98
N TYR A 811 6.69 8.45 21.00
CA TYR A 811 6.35 9.85 20.71
C TYR A 811 4.88 10.05 20.33
N ALA A 812 4.27 9.10 19.61
CA ALA A 812 2.85 9.15 19.24
C ALA A 812 1.91 9.34 20.44
N THR A 813 2.17 8.62 21.53
CA THR A 813 1.42 8.71 22.79
C THR A 813 1.68 10.03 23.51
N CYS A 814 2.93 10.52 23.48
CA CYS A 814 3.31 11.79 24.08
C CYS A 814 2.66 12.97 23.36
N LEU A 815 2.76 13.04 22.03
CA LEU A 815 2.12 14.09 21.22
C LEU A 815 0.61 14.12 21.42
N ARG A 816 -0.06 12.95 21.42
CA ARG A 816 -1.50 12.86 21.72
C ARG A 816 -1.82 13.38 23.12
N THR A 817 -1.02 13.07 24.14
CA THR A 817 -1.19 13.62 25.50
C THR A 817 -1.03 15.15 25.52
N LEU A 818 -0.02 15.70 24.82
CA LEU A 818 0.24 17.15 24.76
C LEU A 818 -0.81 17.95 23.98
N THR A 819 -1.60 17.30 23.13
CA THR A 819 -2.53 17.94 22.18
C THR A 819 -3.98 17.53 22.38
N SER A 820 -4.31 16.90 23.51
CA SER A 820 -5.64 16.35 23.81
C SER A 820 -6.17 15.40 22.71
N GLY A 821 -5.27 14.63 22.08
CA GLY A 821 -5.55 13.71 20.99
C GLY A 821 -5.55 14.32 19.58
N MET A 822 -5.49 15.64 19.45
CA MET A 822 -5.67 16.35 18.16
C MET A 822 -4.40 16.46 17.31
N GLY A 823 -3.23 16.14 17.86
CA GLY A 823 -1.95 16.24 17.18
C GLY A 823 -1.58 14.98 16.40
N GLN A 824 -1.24 15.15 15.13
CA GLN A 824 -0.72 14.11 14.25
C GLN A 824 0.74 14.39 13.87
N PHE A 825 1.50 13.35 13.52
CA PHE A 825 2.86 13.49 12.99
C PHE A 825 3.19 12.40 11.97
N HIS A 826 4.12 12.72 11.06
CA HIS A 826 4.57 11.84 10.00
C HIS A 826 6.09 11.91 9.87
N MET A 827 6.73 10.74 9.89
CA MET A 827 8.15 10.57 9.58
C MET A 827 8.34 10.58 8.05
N ILE A 828 9.34 11.32 7.58
CA ILE A 828 9.66 11.48 6.16
C ILE A 828 11.12 11.11 5.97
N GLY A 829 11.34 9.88 5.53
CA GLY A 829 12.67 9.30 5.35
C GLY A 829 13.49 9.20 6.65
N VAL A 830 14.71 8.70 6.47
CA VAL A 830 15.73 8.62 7.52
C VAL A 830 17.07 8.93 6.87
N ALA A 831 17.84 9.83 7.48
CA ALA A 831 19.22 10.11 7.12
C ALA A 831 20.13 9.80 8.32
N TYR A 832 21.37 9.39 8.08
CA TYR A 832 22.36 9.24 9.14
C TYR A 832 23.11 10.56 9.33
N GLU A 833 23.08 11.10 10.55
CA GLU A 833 23.82 12.32 10.90
C GLU A 833 24.85 12.02 12.01
N PRO A 834 26.03 12.66 11.99
CA PRO A 834 27.12 12.36 12.92
C PRO A 834 26.83 12.87 14.33
N MET A 835 26.98 11.99 15.33
CA MET A 835 26.79 12.33 16.74
C MET A 835 27.97 13.17 17.27
N THR A 836 27.72 14.01 18.27
CA THR A 836 28.83 14.60 19.05
C THR A 836 29.46 13.55 19.97
N ARG A 837 30.73 13.74 20.36
CA ARG A 837 31.43 12.81 21.26
C ARG A 837 30.65 12.58 22.56
N ASP A 838 30.12 13.64 23.19
CA ASP A 838 29.33 13.55 24.42
C ASP A 838 28.05 12.71 24.24
N GLN A 839 27.39 12.84 23.09
CA GLN A 839 26.19 12.03 22.75
C GLN A 839 26.57 10.56 22.52
N SER A 840 27.65 10.29 21.79
CA SER A 840 28.13 8.92 21.58
C SER A 840 28.54 8.25 22.90
N ASP A 841 29.16 8.99 23.83
CA ASP A 841 29.52 8.51 25.16
C ASP A 841 28.29 8.10 25.99
N ILE A 842 27.20 8.88 25.90
CA ILE A 842 25.91 8.56 26.56
C ILE A 842 25.31 7.27 25.97
N VAL A 843 25.33 7.11 24.64
CA VAL A 843 24.84 5.90 23.95
C VAL A 843 25.69 4.67 24.32
N LEU A 844 27.02 4.78 24.27
CA LEU A 844 27.96 3.73 24.66
C LEU A 844 27.74 3.28 26.12
N ARG A 845 27.59 4.22 27.06
CA ARG A 845 27.28 3.92 28.47
C ARG A 845 25.91 3.26 28.64
N ARG A 846 24.88 3.69 27.91
CA ARG A 846 23.52 3.09 27.94
C ARG A 846 23.52 1.66 27.41
N LEU A 847 24.20 1.40 26.28
CA LEU A 847 24.23 0.08 25.64
C LEU A 847 25.12 -0.91 26.42
N THR A 848 26.26 -0.48 26.96
CA THR A 848 27.12 -1.33 27.82
C THR A 848 26.43 -1.72 29.13
N ALA A 849 25.68 -0.80 29.77
CA ALA A 849 24.86 -1.13 30.93
C ALA A 849 23.80 -2.21 30.62
N ASN A 850 23.13 -2.12 29.46
CA ASN A 850 22.17 -3.13 29.03
C ASN A 850 22.84 -4.48 28.72
N ARG A 851 23.99 -4.52 28.03
CA ARG A 851 24.77 -5.75 27.81
C ARG A 851 25.17 -6.42 29.14
N GLY A 852 25.49 -5.64 30.17
CA GLY A 852 25.73 -6.13 31.54
C GLY A 852 24.47 -6.73 32.19
N SER A 853 23.33 -6.04 32.11
CA SER A 853 22.05 -6.49 32.66
C SER A 853 21.59 -7.83 32.06
N CYS A 854 21.67 -7.98 30.73
CA CYS A 854 21.28 -9.21 30.03
C CYS A 854 22.10 -10.44 30.47
N ARG A 855 23.43 -10.28 30.66
CA ARG A 855 24.28 -11.37 31.19
C ARG A 855 23.85 -11.80 32.60
N VAL A 856 23.51 -10.86 33.48
CA VAL A 856 23.02 -11.16 34.84
C VAL A 856 21.62 -11.81 34.82
N ALA A 857 20.73 -11.39 33.91
CA ALA A 857 19.41 -12.01 33.74
C ALA A 857 19.51 -13.47 33.26
N GLY A 858 20.36 -13.74 32.25
CA GLY A 858 20.65 -15.10 31.78
C GLY A 858 21.25 -15.99 32.88
N TRP A 859 22.23 -15.48 33.63
CA TRP A 859 22.79 -16.18 34.79
C TRP A 859 21.74 -16.48 35.87
N ARG A 860 20.86 -15.52 36.21
CA ARG A 860 19.79 -15.73 37.20
C ARG A 860 18.74 -16.76 36.73
N ARG A 861 18.43 -16.82 35.43
CA ARG A 861 17.57 -17.87 34.84
C ARG A 861 18.26 -19.25 34.91
N SER A 862 19.54 -19.34 34.55
CA SER A 862 20.34 -20.57 34.63
C SER A 862 20.49 -21.10 36.07
N LEU A 863 20.77 -20.22 37.04
CA LEU A 863 20.80 -20.60 38.45
C LEU A 863 19.44 -21.03 38.98
N ARG A 864 18.33 -20.37 38.61
CA ARG A 864 16.99 -20.84 38.98
C ARG A 864 16.72 -22.25 38.45
N ALA A 865 17.03 -22.51 37.17
CA ALA A 865 16.86 -23.83 36.57
C ALA A 865 17.68 -24.92 37.30
N ARG A 866 18.93 -24.62 37.70
CA ARG A 866 19.77 -25.58 38.44
C ARG A 866 19.37 -25.76 39.91
N LEU A 867 18.91 -24.70 40.60
CA LEU A 867 18.44 -24.79 41.99
C LEU A 867 17.13 -25.56 42.12
N LEU A 868 16.21 -25.42 41.15
CA LEU A 868 14.96 -26.19 41.09
C LEU A 868 15.14 -27.70 40.91
N CYS A 869 16.33 -28.17 40.49
CA CYS A 869 16.65 -29.60 40.37
C CYS A 869 17.34 -30.22 41.59
N ILE A 870 17.64 -29.45 42.66
CA ILE A 870 18.54 -29.91 43.74
C ILE A 870 17.88 -29.90 45.14
N MET A 871 16.71 -29.28 45.34
CA MET A 871 16.12 -29.10 46.69
C MET A 871 14.68 -29.60 46.88
N CYS A 872 14.51 -30.91 47.07
CA CYS A 872 13.90 -31.55 48.26
C CYS A 872 13.89 -33.08 48.07
N PRO A 873 14.04 -33.91 49.14
CA PRO A 873 12.95 -34.04 50.12
C PRO A 873 13.42 -34.23 51.58
N THR A 874 13.23 -33.21 52.43
CA THR A 874 12.77 -33.28 53.84
C THR A 874 13.02 -31.94 54.53
N CYS A 875 11.98 -31.11 54.70
CA CYS A 875 11.71 -30.37 55.95
C CYS A 875 10.35 -29.66 55.87
N SER A 876 9.81 -29.30 57.03
CA SER A 876 8.44 -28.79 57.19
C SER A 876 8.39 -27.28 57.47
N LEU A 877 7.22 -26.70 57.16
CA LEU A 877 6.66 -25.49 57.79
C LEU A 877 7.48 -24.17 57.75
N SER A 878 7.02 -23.24 56.91
CA SER A 878 6.32 -22.00 57.33
C SER A 878 6.71 -20.72 56.59
N ARG A 879 5.72 -19.82 56.43
CA ARG A 879 5.80 -18.40 56.04
C ARG A 879 6.51 -18.06 54.72
N CYS A 880 5.72 -17.86 53.67
CA CYS A 880 6.06 -16.93 52.58
C CYS A 880 5.13 -15.72 52.64
N SER A 881 5.72 -14.53 52.53
CA SER A 881 5.02 -13.25 52.35
C SER A 881 5.98 -12.28 51.64
N ILE A 882 5.78 -12.11 50.33
CA ILE A 882 6.33 -11.16 49.34
C ILE A 882 6.14 -11.84 47.97
#